data_AF-A0A3N0Z9Y3-F1
#
_entry.id   AF-A0A3N0Z9Y3-F1
#
_cell.length_a   1.000
_cell.length_b   1.000
_cell.length_c   1.000
_cell.angle_alpha   90.00
_cell.angle_beta   90.00
_cell.angle_gamma   90.00
#
_symmetry.space_group_name_H-M   'P 1'
#
loop_
_entity.id
_entity.type
_entity.pdbx_description
1 polymer ?
#
loop_
_entity_poly.entity_id
_entity_poly.type
_entity_poly.pdbx_seq_one_letter_code
_entity_poly.pdbx_strand_id
1 'polypeptide(L)'
;MRFSRWRKQPEHNTHKTLQSTAMTSFKASPEPGCEEKHQIKTVLTKGIAGIGKTVSVHKFILDWAEGKANHDVDFMFVLPFRELNLIRDHQYSLHGLLLDIHPELQDLDSKIYEECKVVFIFDGLDESRITLMFSDAQKVSDVTETSSVGVLMSKLMTGELLPSALIWITSRPAAANQIPSKYINRLTEIQGFNEPQKEEYFRKRISDEHQASRIISHIRRARSLRIMCHIPVFCWISSTVLQKLLKEDLSAEIPQTLTEMYIHFLLIQTNMRNQKYEERDPEKLLQSNREVIVKLAQVAFNQLMKGNVMFYEEDLRESGIDVTDASVYSGICTEIFKEESVIHQRKVYSFIHLSFQEFLAAFYVFYSHVIKNKKPLDEFRVYRSDKDCLYDLLTSAVDKALKSQNGQLDLFLRFLLGVSLESNQRLLQDLLTHTENSSESIRETTQYIKKIIKDENNDLSTERSINLFLCLLEVKDQSLSREIQEFVKSDKHSEKKLSIAHCSTISYMIQMSEEPLDELNLMKYNTDDEGRRRLIPAVINCRKALFSGCNLSDQHCEIVSSALQSSNSVLRELDLSNNDLQDSGVNFISDGLKSPNCQLQILSLAGCNLTAQCCDSLSSALQSSNSVMRELDLSNNDLQDSGVNFISDGLKSPNCQLQILRFSGCMVTEEGCGYVSSALSSNPSHVRELDLSYNHPGQSGVQLLNHKLEDPNYKLQILNVDHGGEVMMTAGLRKSFLKCQQCLYPGQRVVELQKLSDTQWACRERSPKALNKVLKALIKLLTDISESDPPDTAAGDAKMYLRAIDFEFLVCLEITTTVFQVTGVTSDALQQKDLDLSTAYTVTDGVLDTVKNLRSEEEFKTLFQKAIEKAEDAGICIPTVPPGHLRKKNVPARYLHSATAAQDSHTFQTVEFYQAKVYFKFLDTVTEELGRRFKVDGTMPTGKILQSIHSLTVHDNWDASWENGTYGHPTIHTLCDFYGVEEEQQLKTELKVFHTTFKSSGMRSMLSTLKETNGQQVFPTLVEMLRVYATLPVSTATVERSFSKMRLIKNQLRSLCSEERLSDLLLIAIERDIPVDHSSGEARNLQVGGPW
;
A
#
# COMPACT_ATOMS: atom_id res chain seq x y z
N MET A 1 34.81 27.22 -35.85
CA MET A 1 34.16 28.56 -36.04
C MET A 1 32.66 28.55 -36.47
N ARG A 2 31.82 27.55 -36.13
CA ARG A 2 30.34 27.58 -36.40
C ARG A 2 29.47 26.93 -35.30
N PHE A 3 29.79 27.16 -34.03
CA PHE A 3 28.88 26.95 -32.88
C PHE A 3 28.50 28.28 -32.17
N SER A 4 28.70 29.41 -32.84
CA SER A 4 28.56 30.75 -32.26
C SER A 4 27.12 31.28 -32.12
N ARG A 5 26.09 30.53 -32.54
CA ARG A 5 24.68 30.99 -32.45
C ARG A 5 23.91 30.55 -31.19
N TRP A 6 24.50 29.71 -30.33
CA TRP A 6 23.97 29.42 -28.99
C TRP A 6 24.50 30.37 -27.90
N ARG A 7 25.39 31.32 -28.24
CA ARG A 7 26.15 32.17 -27.29
C ARG A 7 25.56 33.56 -26.97
N LYS A 8 24.30 33.86 -27.31
CA LYS A 8 23.70 35.15 -26.96
C LYS A 8 22.30 34.99 -26.36
N GLN A 9 22.24 34.81 -25.04
CA GLN A 9 21.10 35.27 -24.24
C GLN A 9 21.64 36.18 -23.11
N PRO A 10 20.99 37.31 -22.78
CA PRO A 10 21.47 38.20 -21.73
C PRO A 10 21.24 37.60 -20.34
N GLU A 11 22.26 37.79 -19.50
CA GLU A 11 22.40 37.30 -18.14
C GLU A 11 21.61 38.12 -17.10
N HIS A 12 21.59 37.59 -15.87
CA HIS A 12 21.08 38.17 -14.62
C HIS A 12 19.58 37.99 -14.32
N ASN A 13 19.20 36.82 -13.80
CA ASN A 13 18.72 36.69 -12.39
C ASN A 13 18.08 35.35 -12.03
N THR A 14 17.84 34.44 -12.97
CA THR A 14 17.01 33.24 -12.70
C THR A 14 17.75 31.91 -12.64
N HIS A 15 19.07 31.96 -12.80
CA HIS A 15 19.95 30.79 -12.68
C HIS A 15 20.64 30.69 -11.30
N LYS A 16 20.32 31.60 -10.36
CA LYS A 16 20.84 31.55 -8.98
C LYS A 16 20.44 30.27 -8.24
N THR A 17 19.32 29.63 -8.60
CA THR A 17 18.83 28.42 -7.92
C THR A 17 19.59 27.15 -8.34
N LEU A 18 20.02 27.04 -9.61
CA LEU A 18 20.78 25.90 -10.13
C LEU A 18 22.27 25.93 -9.73
N GLN A 19 22.84 27.13 -9.58
CA GLN A 19 24.19 27.33 -9.05
C GLN A 19 24.33 26.83 -7.60
N SER A 20 23.24 26.85 -6.83
CA SER A 20 23.23 26.35 -5.46
C SER A 20 23.39 24.82 -5.38
N THR A 21 22.87 24.06 -6.35
CA THR A 21 22.71 22.60 -6.23
C THR A 21 24.02 21.84 -6.40
N ALA A 22 24.87 22.19 -7.38
CA ALA A 22 26.15 21.48 -7.59
C ALA A 22 27.22 21.85 -6.55
N MET A 23 27.27 23.12 -6.12
CA MET A 23 28.17 23.56 -5.03
C MET A 23 27.74 23.02 -3.66
N THR A 24 26.43 22.92 -3.38
CA THR A 24 25.96 22.24 -2.16
C THR A 24 26.11 20.73 -2.27
N SER A 25 26.20 20.14 -3.46
CA SER A 25 26.31 18.68 -3.66
C SER A 25 27.55 18.08 -3.00
N PHE A 26 28.71 18.75 -3.10
CA PHE A 26 29.98 18.30 -2.51
C PHE A 26 30.31 18.94 -1.15
N LYS A 27 29.46 19.83 -0.63
CA LYS A 27 29.61 20.45 0.69
C LYS A 27 28.66 19.78 1.69
N ALA A 28 29.17 19.40 2.86
CA ALA A 28 28.33 18.90 3.95
C ALA A 28 27.37 20.01 4.44
N SER A 29 26.10 19.68 4.66
CA SER A 29 25.16 20.58 5.32
C SER A 29 25.54 20.74 6.79
N PRO A 30 25.55 21.96 7.35
CA PRO A 30 25.74 22.15 8.79
C PRO A 30 24.42 21.87 9.50
N GLU A 31 24.18 20.63 9.90
CA GLU A 31 23.22 20.33 10.97
C GLU A 31 23.94 20.40 12.33
N PRO A 32 23.42 21.13 13.32
CA PRO A 32 24.02 21.14 14.65
C PRO A 32 23.67 19.83 15.35
N GLY A 33 24.66 18.93 15.53
CA GLY A 33 24.52 17.79 16.45
C GLY A 33 25.14 16.45 16.05
N CYS A 34 25.72 16.29 14.86
CA CYS A 34 26.29 15.00 14.43
C CYS A 34 27.81 15.09 14.22
N GLU A 35 28.58 14.57 15.17
CA GLU A 35 30.04 14.40 15.06
C GLU A 35 30.38 13.15 14.22
N GLU A 36 30.22 13.22 12.89
CA GLU A 36 30.96 12.36 11.94
C GLU A 36 30.85 12.95 10.52
N LYS A 37 31.88 13.71 10.09
CA LYS A 37 31.92 14.34 8.76
C LYS A 37 32.33 13.31 7.69
N HIS A 38 31.38 12.58 7.11
CA HIS A 38 31.65 11.80 5.91
C HIS A 38 31.92 12.73 4.70
N GLN A 39 33.10 12.62 4.10
CA GLN A 39 33.49 13.39 2.91
C GLN A 39 32.73 12.86 1.68
N ILE A 40 31.95 13.73 1.01
CA ILE A 40 31.16 13.36 -0.17
C ILE A 40 32.11 13.23 -1.38
N LYS A 41 32.32 12.00 -1.87
CA LYS A 41 33.20 11.72 -3.03
C LYS A 41 32.42 11.64 -4.35
N THR A 42 31.37 10.82 -4.38
CA THR A 42 30.62 10.52 -5.62
C THR A 42 29.19 11.04 -5.55
N VAL A 43 28.81 11.87 -6.51
CA VAL A 43 27.46 12.42 -6.68
C VAL A 43 26.85 11.84 -7.96
N LEU A 44 25.69 11.19 -7.85
CA LEU A 44 24.90 10.73 -8.99
C LEU A 44 23.67 11.62 -9.17
N THR A 45 23.57 12.27 -10.33
CA THR A 45 22.42 13.08 -10.73
C THR A 45 21.52 12.32 -11.69
N LYS A 46 20.29 12.05 -11.26
CA LYS A 46 19.23 11.45 -12.07
C LYS A 46 18.40 12.52 -12.76
N GLY A 47 17.86 12.18 -13.92
CA GLY A 47 16.84 13.00 -14.57
C GLY A 47 16.35 12.38 -15.87
N ILE A 48 15.10 12.66 -16.24
CA ILE A 48 14.50 12.16 -17.47
C ILE A 48 15.21 12.70 -18.73
N ALA A 49 14.93 12.12 -19.89
CA ALA A 49 15.51 12.57 -21.16
C ALA A 49 15.12 14.04 -21.44
N GLY A 50 16.04 14.81 -22.01
CA GLY A 50 15.80 16.22 -22.37
C GLY A 50 15.70 17.21 -21.21
N ILE A 51 15.79 16.75 -19.94
CA ILE A 51 15.58 17.60 -18.74
C ILE A 51 16.68 18.64 -18.51
N GLY A 52 17.82 18.51 -19.19
CA GLY A 52 18.96 19.44 -19.09
C GLY A 52 20.17 18.94 -18.30
N LYS A 53 20.35 17.62 -18.13
CA LYS A 53 21.53 17.02 -17.46
C LYS A 53 22.87 17.51 -18.06
N THR A 54 23.10 17.26 -19.36
CA THR A 54 24.31 17.72 -20.08
C THR A 54 24.45 19.25 -20.09
N VAL A 55 23.35 19.99 -20.19
CA VAL A 55 23.39 21.47 -20.12
C VAL A 55 23.85 21.95 -18.73
N SER A 56 23.46 21.24 -17.67
CA SER A 56 23.90 21.52 -16.30
C SER A 56 25.40 21.25 -16.12
N VAL A 57 25.89 20.16 -16.71
CA VAL A 57 27.33 19.85 -16.77
C VAL A 57 28.10 20.98 -17.48
N HIS A 58 27.67 21.35 -18.69
CA HIS A 58 28.30 22.44 -19.44
C HIS A 58 28.27 23.78 -18.71
N LYS A 59 27.16 24.10 -18.03
CA LYS A 59 27.06 25.33 -17.25
C LYS A 59 27.99 25.32 -16.05
N PHE A 60 28.12 24.18 -15.37
CA PHE A 60 29.05 24.00 -14.25
C PHE A 60 30.51 24.23 -14.68
N ILE A 61 30.90 23.67 -15.83
CA ILE A 61 32.24 23.86 -16.41
C ILE A 61 32.45 25.31 -16.84
N LEU A 62 31.46 25.93 -17.49
CA LEU A 62 31.55 27.32 -17.93
C LEU A 62 31.73 28.28 -16.74
N ASP A 63 30.99 28.08 -15.65
CA ASP A 63 31.10 28.92 -14.45
C ASP A 63 32.46 28.73 -13.75
N TRP A 64 33.04 27.53 -13.81
CA TRP A 64 34.41 27.27 -13.36
C TRP A 64 35.45 27.95 -14.25
N ALA A 65 35.35 27.79 -15.57
CA ALA A 65 36.28 28.38 -16.54
C ALA A 65 36.22 29.92 -16.56
N GLU A 66 35.07 30.52 -16.31
CA GLU A 66 34.89 31.98 -16.18
C GLU A 66 35.27 32.52 -14.79
N GLY A 67 35.65 31.65 -13.84
CA GLY A 67 35.96 32.05 -12.46
C GLY A 67 34.75 32.63 -11.73
N LYS A 68 33.54 32.20 -12.06
CA LYS A 68 32.30 32.58 -11.36
C LYS A 68 32.02 31.65 -10.17
N ALA A 69 32.47 30.38 -10.23
CA ALA A 69 32.22 29.34 -9.24
C ALA A 69 33.38 28.30 -9.15
N ASN A 70 33.46 27.56 -8.05
CA ASN A 70 34.34 26.40 -7.83
C ASN A 70 35.84 26.72 -7.95
N HIS A 71 36.25 27.88 -7.45
CA HIS A 71 37.64 28.34 -7.45
C HIS A 71 38.63 27.42 -6.72
N ASP A 72 38.11 26.48 -5.92
CA ASP A 72 38.87 25.50 -5.16
C ASP A 72 39.24 24.23 -5.97
N VAL A 73 38.76 24.11 -7.21
CA VAL A 73 39.03 22.97 -8.11
C VAL A 73 40.12 23.36 -9.12
N ASP A 74 41.21 22.60 -9.15
CA ASP A 74 42.34 22.84 -10.06
C ASP A 74 42.11 22.25 -11.45
N PHE A 75 41.56 21.03 -11.51
CA PHE A 75 41.31 20.32 -12.77
C PHE A 75 39.86 19.80 -12.83
N MET A 76 39.23 19.96 -13.99
CA MET A 76 37.90 19.45 -14.27
C MET A 76 37.89 18.69 -15.60
N PHE A 77 37.74 17.37 -15.53
CA PHE A 77 37.72 16.49 -16.70
C PHE A 77 36.30 16.01 -16.98
N VAL A 78 35.88 16.11 -18.24
CA VAL A 78 34.54 15.72 -18.67
C VAL A 78 34.68 14.52 -19.58
N LEU A 79 34.03 13.42 -19.19
CA LEU A 79 34.14 12.12 -19.84
C LEU A 79 32.74 11.62 -20.19
N PRO A 80 32.18 12.02 -21.34
CA PRO A 80 30.87 11.54 -21.78
C PRO A 80 30.91 10.03 -22.06
N PHE A 81 29.99 9.25 -21.49
CA PHE A 81 29.92 7.80 -21.75
C PHE A 81 29.71 7.48 -23.24
N ARG A 82 29.07 8.40 -23.98
CA ARG A 82 28.96 8.35 -25.45
C ARG A 82 30.32 8.25 -26.14
N GLU A 83 31.32 8.98 -25.66
CA GLU A 83 32.69 8.99 -26.21
C GLU A 83 33.47 7.77 -25.76
N LEU A 84 33.35 7.41 -24.48
CA LEU A 84 34.03 6.25 -23.91
C LEU A 84 33.63 4.94 -24.60
N ASN A 85 32.38 4.82 -25.07
CA ASN A 85 31.88 3.66 -25.81
C ASN A 85 32.62 3.37 -27.14
N LEU A 86 33.29 4.37 -27.71
CA LEU A 86 34.05 4.22 -28.95
C LEU A 86 35.36 3.46 -28.75
N ILE A 87 35.81 3.37 -27.50
CA ILE A 87 37.03 2.69 -27.11
C ILE A 87 36.73 1.19 -27.02
N ARG A 88 37.06 0.43 -28.07
CA ARG A 88 36.94 -1.04 -28.07
C ARG A 88 38.29 -1.71 -27.86
N ASP A 89 38.38 -2.55 -26.83
CA ASP A 89 39.40 -3.59 -26.60
C ASP A 89 40.88 -3.14 -26.57
N HIS A 90 41.16 -1.96 -26.02
CA HIS A 90 42.54 -1.53 -25.69
C HIS A 90 42.69 -1.31 -24.18
N GLN A 91 43.84 -1.71 -23.62
CA GLN A 91 44.20 -1.42 -22.24
C GLN A 91 44.75 0.01 -22.18
N TYR A 92 44.09 0.88 -21.42
CA TYR A 92 44.48 2.28 -21.22
C TYR A 92 44.99 2.48 -19.80
N SER A 93 45.95 3.39 -19.62
CA SER A 93 46.17 4.00 -18.32
C SER A 93 45.24 5.21 -18.16
N LEU A 94 44.94 5.64 -16.93
CA LEU A 94 44.09 6.81 -16.72
C LEU A 94 44.72 8.07 -17.33
N HIS A 95 46.03 8.25 -17.16
CA HIS A 95 46.73 9.36 -17.79
C HIS A 95 46.72 9.26 -19.32
N GLY A 96 46.90 8.06 -19.88
CA GLY A 96 46.79 7.83 -21.32
C GLY A 96 45.40 8.16 -21.87
N LEU A 97 44.34 7.77 -21.15
CA LEU A 97 42.96 8.13 -21.51
C LEU A 97 42.74 9.65 -21.49
N LEU A 98 43.32 10.35 -20.52
CA LEU A 98 43.23 11.81 -20.42
C LEU A 98 44.04 12.52 -21.52
N LEU A 99 45.24 12.05 -21.85
CA LEU A 99 46.05 12.60 -22.94
C LEU A 99 45.36 12.47 -24.30
N ASP A 100 44.68 11.34 -24.51
CA ASP A 100 43.97 11.07 -25.75
C ASP A 100 42.75 11.99 -25.93
N ILE A 101 42.05 12.30 -24.82
CA ILE A 101 40.87 13.20 -24.82
C ILE A 101 41.30 14.67 -24.79
N HIS A 102 42.39 14.97 -24.08
CA HIS A 102 42.93 16.32 -23.87
C HIS A 102 44.44 16.34 -24.20
N PRO A 103 44.80 16.44 -25.49
CA PRO A 103 46.20 16.45 -25.93
C PRO A 103 47.02 17.60 -25.33
N GLU A 104 46.37 18.67 -24.84
CA GLU A 104 47.05 19.79 -24.18
C GLU A 104 47.74 19.39 -22.87
N LEU A 105 47.47 18.20 -22.33
CA LEU A 105 48.08 17.69 -21.10
C LEU A 105 49.39 16.93 -21.33
N GLN A 106 49.90 16.87 -22.57
CA GLN A 106 51.08 16.07 -22.95
C GLN A 106 52.36 16.41 -22.19
N ASP A 107 52.51 17.68 -21.78
CA ASP A 107 53.68 18.17 -21.02
C ASP A 107 53.50 18.08 -19.49
N LEU A 108 52.37 17.56 -19.01
CA LEU A 108 52.02 17.50 -17.59
C LEU A 108 52.47 16.17 -16.95
N ASP A 109 53.13 16.23 -15.79
CA ASP A 109 53.46 15.00 -15.03
C ASP A 109 52.18 14.40 -14.44
N SER A 110 51.95 13.12 -14.73
CA SER A 110 50.86 12.30 -14.19
C SER A 110 50.69 12.36 -12.66
N LYS A 111 51.74 12.65 -11.89
CA LYS A 111 51.68 12.76 -10.43
C LYS A 111 50.96 14.01 -9.92
N ILE A 112 50.82 15.04 -10.75
CA ILE A 112 50.18 16.30 -10.34
C ILE A 112 48.70 16.11 -9.97
N TYR A 113 48.05 15.08 -10.52
CA TYR A 113 46.65 14.77 -10.22
C TYR A 113 46.44 14.30 -8.76
N GLU A 114 47.48 13.80 -8.10
CA GLU A 114 47.43 13.40 -6.68
C GLU A 114 47.56 14.59 -5.74
N GLU A 115 48.26 15.65 -6.16
CA GLU A 115 48.51 16.87 -5.38
C GLU A 115 47.42 17.94 -5.58
N CYS A 116 46.65 17.86 -6.66
CA CYS A 116 45.60 18.80 -7.03
C CYS A 116 44.19 18.30 -6.71
N LYS A 117 43.24 19.23 -6.57
CA LYS A 117 41.81 18.89 -6.44
C LYS A 117 41.21 18.68 -7.83
N VAL A 118 41.03 17.40 -8.19
CA VAL A 118 40.50 16.98 -9.49
C VAL A 118 39.02 16.60 -9.39
N VAL A 119 38.23 17.05 -10.38
CA VAL A 119 36.83 16.65 -10.56
C VAL A 119 36.68 15.89 -11.88
N PHE A 120 36.15 14.66 -11.82
CA PHE A 120 35.75 13.88 -12.98
C PHE A 120 34.23 13.93 -13.16
N ILE A 121 33.78 14.34 -14.34
CA ILE A 121 32.35 14.41 -14.70
C ILE A 121 32.05 13.35 -15.76
N PHE A 122 31.34 12.29 -15.37
CA PHE A 122 30.85 11.26 -16.28
C PHE A 122 29.44 11.58 -16.75
N ASP A 123 29.29 12.10 -17.96
CA ASP A 123 27.98 12.51 -18.52
C ASP A 123 27.32 11.34 -19.30
N GLY A 124 26.07 11.01 -18.96
CA GLY A 124 25.23 10.10 -19.75
C GLY A 124 25.44 8.60 -19.50
N LEU A 125 25.47 8.14 -18.25
CA LEU A 125 25.62 6.70 -17.92
C LEU A 125 24.58 5.80 -18.62
N ASP A 126 23.39 6.32 -18.88
CA ASP A 126 22.33 5.61 -19.60
C ASP A 126 22.63 5.32 -21.07
N GLU A 127 23.68 5.92 -21.61
CA GLU A 127 24.18 5.68 -22.96
C GLU A 127 25.37 4.71 -22.94
N SER A 128 25.84 4.28 -21.76
CA SER A 128 26.98 3.37 -21.60
C SER A 128 26.70 1.98 -22.19
N ARG A 129 27.66 1.48 -22.97
CA ARG A 129 27.77 0.08 -23.39
C ARG A 129 28.91 -0.64 -22.68
N ILE A 130 29.66 0.08 -21.84
CA ILE A 130 30.80 -0.43 -21.09
C ILE A 130 30.28 -1.15 -19.85
N THR A 131 30.72 -2.39 -19.64
CA THR A 131 30.43 -3.12 -18.41
C THR A 131 31.33 -2.62 -17.27
N LEU A 132 30.74 -1.94 -16.28
CA LEU A 132 31.43 -1.53 -15.07
C LEU A 132 31.66 -2.74 -14.16
N MET A 133 32.92 -2.99 -13.79
CA MET A 133 33.33 -4.16 -13.01
C MET A 133 33.75 -3.73 -11.60
N PHE A 134 32.87 -3.98 -10.62
CA PHE A 134 33.11 -3.65 -9.20
C PHE A 134 33.64 -4.83 -8.37
N SER A 135 34.19 -5.87 -9.03
CA SER A 135 34.78 -7.03 -8.35
C SER A 135 36.24 -6.76 -7.96
N ASP A 136 36.72 -7.41 -6.88
CA ASP A 136 38.07 -7.23 -6.34
C ASP A 136 39.19 -7.90 -7.17
N ALA A 137 38.86 -8.46 -8.34
CA ALA A 137 39.75 -9.35 -9.08
C ALA A 137 40.94 -8.63 -9.78
N GLN A 138 40.86 -7.32 -9.99
CA GLN A 138 41.89 -6.53 -10.67
C GLN A 138 42.19 -5.26 -9.85
N LYS A 139 43.42 -5.10 -9.35
CA LYS A 139 43.86 -3.91 -8.61
C LYS A 139 44.59 -2.99 -9.58
N VAL A 140 44.09 -1.76 -9.72
CA VAL A 140 44.72 -0.66 -10.44
C VAL A 140 44.79 0.50 -9.47
N SER A 141 45.99 0.90 -9.10
CA SER A 141 46.24 1.93 -8.07
C SER A 141 47.06 3.12 -8.56
N ASP A 142 47.75 2.97 -9.70
CA ASP A 142 48.56 4.03 -10.30
C ASP A 142 47.87 4.57 -11.58
N VAL A 143 47.93 5.88 -11.79
CA VAL A 143 47.41 6.56 -12.98
C VAL A 143 48.09 6.12 -14.29
N THR A 144 49.25 5.49 -14.20
CA THR A 144 50.04 4.96 -15.32
C THR A 144 49.78 3.47 -15.62
N GLU A 145 49.13 2.73 -14.72
CA GLU A 145 48.79 1.32 -14.91
C GLU A 145 47.68 1.13 -15.95
N THR A 146 47.88 0.21 -16.89
CA THR A 146 46.93 -0.02 -17.98
C THR A 146 45.85 -1.03 -17.59
N SER A 147 44.58 -0.70 -17.82
CA SER A 147 43.43 -1.58 -17.66
C SER A 147 42.33 -1.29 -18.69
N SER A 148 41.22 -2.02 -18.64
CA SER A 148 40.03 -1.65 -19.43
C SER A 148 39.40 -0.37 -18.87
N VAL A 149 38.77 0.43 -19.74
CA VAL A 149 38.08 1.68 -19.34
C VAL A 149 37.03 1.42 -18.25
N GLY A 150 36.28 0.31 -18.34
CA GLY A 150 35.30 -0.06 -17.32
C GLY A 150 35.92 -0.32 -15.95
N VAL A 151 37.13 -0.90 -15.89
CA VAL A 151 37.87 -1.12 -14.64
C VAL A 151 38.44 0.20 -14.10
N LEU A 152 39.07 1.03 -14.95
CA LEU A 152 39.57 2.35 -14.54
C LEU A 152 38.48 3.21 -13.90
N MET A 153 37.31 3.28 -14.54
CA MET A 153 36.16 4.04 -14.03
C MET A 153 35.64 3.47 -12.71
N SER A 154 35.52 2.14 -12.63
CA SER A 154 35.08 1.48 -11.39
C SER A 154 36.06 1.76 -10.24
N LYS A 155 37.37 1.78 -10.52
CA LYS A 155 38.43 2.05 -9.53
C LYS A 155 38.54 3.52 -9.12
N LEU A 156 38.24 4.46 -10.02
CA LEU A 156 38.00 5.86 -9.65
C LEU A 156 36.82 5.98 -8.68
N MET A 157 35.70 5.32 -8.99
CA MET A 157 34.48 5.34 -8.17
C MET A 157 34.68 4.67 -6.80
N THR A 158 35.41 3.56 -6.72
CA THR A 158 35.75 2.91 -5.43
C THR A 158 36.80 3.69 -4.64
N GLY A 159 37.54 4.58 -5.30
CA GLY A 159 38.61 5.37 -4.71
C GLY A 159 39.92 4.63 -4.51
N GLU A 160 40.10 3.48 -5.16
CA GLU A 160 41.39 2.80 -5.29
C GLU A 160 42.34 3.54 -6.24
N LEU A 161 41.77 4.28 -7.21
CA LEU A 161 42.50 5.16 -8.14
C LEU A 161 42.11 6.62 -7.84
N LEU A 162 43.11 7.50 -7.65
CA LEU A 162 42.95 8.90 -7.23
C LEU A 162 41.94 9.08 -6.06
N PRO A 163 42.33 8.73 -4.81
CA PRO A 163 41.43 8.77 -3.66
C PRO A 163 40.80 10.16 -3.40
N SER A 164 41.56 11.23 -3.65
CA SER A 164 41.17 12.63 -3.47
C SER A 164 40.24 13.18 -4.56
N ALA A 165 40.04 12.47 -5.67
CA ALA A 165 39.23 12.96 -6.78
C ALA A 165 37.73 12.94 -6.47
N LEU A 166 37.03 13.99 -6.89
CA LEU A 166 35.57 14.12 -6.80
C LEU A 166 34.93 13.63 -8.09
N ILE A 167 33.80 12.92 -7.98
CA ILE A 167 33.14 12.31 -9.13
C ILE A 167 31.70 12.78 -9.22
N TRP A 168 31.32 13.29 -10.38
CA TRP A 168 29.94 13.63 -10.71
C TRP A 168 29.45 12.80 -11.89
N ILE A 169 28.36 12.07 -11.72
CA ILE A 169 27.78 11.20 -12.74
C ILE A 169 26.39 11.69 -13.08
N THR A 170 26.05 11.77 -14.37
CA THR A 170 24.66 12.02 -14.80
C THR A 170 24.05 10.78 -15.44
N SER A 171 22.78 10.49 -15.16
CA SER A 171 22.11 9.30 -15.70
C SER A 171 20.59 9.45 -15.79
N ARG A 172 19.93 8.66 -16.64
CA ARG A 172 18.49 8.38 -16.52
C ARG A 172 18.22 7.45 -15.33
N PRO A 173 17.06 7.56 -14.65
CA PRO A 173 16.72 6.71 -13.50
C PRO A 173 16.89 5.21 -13.76
N ALA A 174 16.50 4.72 -14.95
CA ALA A 174 16.60 3.32 -15.32
C ALA A 174 18.04 2.77 -15.38
N ALA A 175 19.02 3.60 -15.70
CA ALA A 175 20.42 3.19 -15.82
C ALA A 175 21.24 3.47 -14.55
N ALA A 176 20.69 4.20 -13.59
CA ALA A 176 21.36 4.47 -12.32
C ALA A 176 21.72 3.19 -11.54
N ASN A 177 20.93 2.12 -11.71
CA ASN A 177 21.15 0.83 -11.05
C ASN A 177 22.39 0.08 -11.58
N GLN A 178 23.04 0.54 -12.65
CA GLN A 178 24.32 -0.01 -13.11
C GLN A 178 25.44 0.19 -12.09
N ILE A 179 25.30 1.18 -11.19
CA ILE A 179 26.27 1.47 -10.13
C ILE A 179 25.66 1.03 -8.79
N PRO A 180 26.32 0.15 -8.02
CA PRO A 180 25.87 -0.21 -6.68
C PRO A 180 25.74 1.02 -5.76
N SER A 181 24.63 1.13 -5.02
CA SER A 181 24.34 2.27 -4.14
C SER A 181 25.43 2.54 -3.10
N LYS A 182 26.17 1.50 -2.67
CA LYS A 182 27.31 1.62 -1.75
C LYS A 182 28.45 2.54 -2.25
N TYR A 183 28.54 2.80 -3.55
CA TYR A 183 29.57 3.67 -4.14
C TYR A 183 29.05 5.09 -4.47
N ILE A 184 27.80 5.39 -4.11
CA ILE A 184 27.16 6.69 -4.34
C ILE A 184 26.96 7.35 -2.97
N ASN A 185 27.71 8.43 -2.71
CA ASN A 185 27.57 9.17 -1.45
C ASN A 185 26.33 10.08 -1.46
N ARG A 186 25.98 10.63 -2.62
CA ARG A 186 24.83 11.52 -2.76
C ARG A 186 24.09 11.29 -4.06
N LEU A 187 22.76 11.22 -3.96
CA LEU A 187 21.87 11.17 -5.10
C LEU A 187 21.16 12.52 -5.24
N THR A 188 21.16 13.08 -6.44
CA THR A 188 20.41 14.30 -6.77
C THR A 188 19.49 14.05 -7.96
N GLU A 189 18.41 14.79 -8.08
CA GLU A 189 17.47 14.67 -9.20
C GLU A 189 17.22 16.05 -9.84
N ILE A 190 17.25 16.11 -11.17
CA ILE A 190 16.85 17.29 -11.93
C ILE A 190 15.37 17.16 -12.28
N GLN A 191 14.56 18.06 -11.73
CA GLN A 191 13.10 18.09 -11.90
C GLN A 191 12.61 19.16 -12.87
N GLY A 192 13.38 19.51 -13.90
CA GLY A 192 12.91 20.38 -15.00
C GLY A 192 12.47 21.79 -14.60
N PHE A 193 11.57 22.38 -15.40
CA PHE A 193 11.00 23.71 -15.18
C PHE A 193 9.67 23.65 -14.44
N ASN A 194 9.57 24.42 -13.35
CA ASN A 194 8.29 24.76 -12.73
C ASN A 194 7.51 25.80 -13.58
N GLU A 195 6.24 26.04 -13.28
CA GLU A 195 5.40 26.96 -14.09
C GLU A 195 6.01 28.37 -14.22
N PRO A 196 6.51 29.02 -13.15
CA PRO A 196 7.20 30.31 -13.28
C PRO A 196 8.41 30.27 -14.23
N GLN A 197 9.25 29.23 -14.13
CA GLN A 197 10.43 29.06 -14.98
C GLN A 197 10.05 28.82 -16.46
N LYS A 198 8.95 28.12 -16.74
CA LYS A 198 8.43 27.94 -18.10
C LYS A 198 8.12 29.29 -18.73
N GLU A 199 7.35 30.12 -18.04
CA GLU A 199 6.98 31.45 -18.55
C GLU A 199 8.20 32.33 -18.77
N GLU A 200 9.10 32.32 -17.80
CA GLU A 200 10.31 33.10 -17.85
C GLU A 200 11.19 32.68 -19.04
N TYR A 201 11.29 31.37 -19.32
CA TYR A 201 11.95 30.86 -20.51
C TYR A 201 11.32 31.42 -21.79
N PHE A 202 9.99 31.38 -21.92
CA PHE A 202 9.30 31.89 -23.12
C PHE A 202 9.47 33.40 -23.27
N ARG A 203 9.34 34.19 -22.19
CA ARG A 203 9.56 35.65 -22.21
C ARG A 203 10.99 36.01 -22.58
N LYS A 204 11.99 35.27 -22.10
CA LYS A 204 13.39 35.47 -22.47
C LYS A 204 13.69 35.09 -23.92
N ARG A 205 12.97 34.12 -24.47
CA ARG A 205 13.23 33.59 -25.80
C ARG A 205 12.56 34.39 -26.91
N ILE A 206 11.38 34.95 -26.64
CA ILE A 206 10.54 35.67 -27.60
C ILE A 206 10.65 37.16 -27.32
N SER A 207 11.19 37.93 -28.26
CA SER A 207 11.41 39.38 -28.08
C SER A 207 10.13 40.22 -28.04
N ASP A 208 9.02 39.72 -28.62
CA ASP A 208 7.72 40.39 -28.65
C ASP A 208 6.86 39.93 -27.45
N GLU A 209 6.57 40.85 -26.53
CA GLU A 209 5.84 40.57 -25.29
C GLU A 209 4.39 40.11 -25.52
N HIS A 210 3.73 40.62 -26.57
CA HIS A 210 2.35 40.22 -26.90
C HIS A 210 2.34 38.81 -27.50
N GLN A 211 3.31 38.50 -28.37
CA GLN A 211 3.50 37.15 -28.89
C GLN A 211 3.86 36.16 -27.78
N ALA A 212 4.75 36.54 -26.87
CA ALA A 212 5.14 35.73 -25.72
C ALA A 212 3.93 35.43 -24.81
N SER A 213 3.12 36.45 -24.50
CA SER A 213 1.91 36.31 -23.68
C SER A 213 0.88 35.39 -24.34
N ARG A 214 0.68 35.50 -25.66
CA ARG A 214 -0.23 34.63 -26.41
C ARG A 214 0.26 33.17 -26.43
N ILE A 215 1.55 32.94 -26.62
CA ILE A 215 2.16 31.59 -26.58
C ILE A 215 2.05 30.98 -25.18
N ILE A 216 2.36 31.76 -24.14
CA ILE A 216 2.23 31.32 -22.74
C ILE A 216 0.77 30.96 -22.43
N SER A 217 -0.18 31.80 -22.87
CA SER A 217 -1.62 31.51 -22.73
C SER A 217 -2.02 30.22 -23.45
N HIS A 218 -1.54 30.00 -24.68
CA HIS A 218 -1.79 28.75 -25.41
C HIS A 218 -1.20 27.54 -24.70
N ILE A 219 0.05 27.61 -24.22
CA ILE A 219 0.69 26.50 -23.51
C ILE A 219 -0.03 26.19 -22.20
N ARG A 220 -0.54 27.21 -21.49
CA ARG A 220 -1.37 27.02 -20.29
C ARG A 220 -2.67 26.28 -20.61
N ARG A 221 -3.32 26.60 -21.74
CA ARG A 221 -4.56 25.95 -22.23
C ARG A 221 -4.32 24.54 -22.80
N ALA A 222 -3.20 24.34 -23.50
CA ALA A 222 -2.82 23.09 -24.15
C ALA A 222 -2.04 22.19 -23.20
N ARG A 223 -2.78 21.40 -22.42
CA ARG A 223 -2.27 20.58 -21.31
C ARG A 223 -1.14 19.60 -21.67
N SER A 224 -1.17 18.96 -22.85
CA SER A 224 -0.07 18.11 -23.32
C SER A 224 1.23 18.93 -23.46
N LEU A 225 1.13 20.15 -24.01
CA LEU A 225 2.25 21.08 -24.11
C LEU A 225 2.70 21.58 -22.75
N ARG A 226 1.78 21.89 -21.83
CA ARG A 226 2.10 22.32 -20.46
C ARG A 226 2.94 21.28 -19.71
N ILE A 227 2.53 20.02 -19.77
CA ILE A 227 3.23 18.90 -19.10
C ILE A 227 4.60 18.69 -19.72
N MET A 228 4.67 18.63 -21.05
CA MET A 228 5.96 18.43 -21.74
C MET A 228 6.93 19.59 -21.56
N CYS A 229 6.46 20.83 -21.51
CA CYS A 229 7.29 22.01 -21.25
C CYS A 229 7.89 22.03 -19.84
N HIS A 230 7.56 21.06 -18.99
CA HIS A 230 8.39 20.76 -17.82
C HIS A 230 9.82 20.34 -18.21
N ILE A 231 9.96 19.66 -19.34
CA ILE A 231 11.23 19.27 -19.94
C ILE A 231 11.67 20.40 -20.89
N PRO A 232 12.82 21.07 -20.64
CA PRO A 232 13.25 22.25 -21.39
C PRO A 232 13.35 22.08 -22.92
N VAL A 233 13.71 20.88 -23.41
CA VAL A 233 13.76 20.62 -24.86
C VAL A 233 12.40 20.85 -25.54
N PHE A 234 11.29 20.56 -24.86
CA PHE A 234 9.96 20.80 -25.38
C PHE A 234 9.54 22.27 -25.30
N CYS A 235 10.09 23.06 -24.36
CA CYS A 235 9.94 24.52 -24.40
C CYS A 235 10.60 25.08 -25.66
N TRP A 236 11.78 24.58 -26.03
CA TRP A 236 12.47 24.98 -27.25
C TRP A 236 11.68 24.59 -28.51
N ILE A 237 11.22 23.34 -28.63
CA ILE A 237 10.37 22.88 -29.75
C ILE A 237 9.12 23.75 -29.84
N SER A 238 8.41 23.91 -28.72
CA SER A 238 7.17 24.70 -28.66
C SER A 238 7.40 26.16 -29.05
N SER A 239 8.47 26.78 -28.55
CA SER A 239 8.82 28.16 -28.93
C SER A 239 9.10 28.27 -30.43
N THR A 240 9.80 27.30 -31.03
CA THR A 240 10.18 27.34 -32.45
C THR A 240 8.96 27.21 -33.34
N VAL A 241 8.07 26.25 -33.05
CA VAL A 241 6.84 26.02 -33.82
C VAL A 241 5.89 27.20 -33.69
N LEU A 242 5.55 27.57 -32.45
CA LEU A 242 4.54 28.58 -32.18
C LEU A 242 5.01 29.98 -32.63
N GLN A 243 6.29 30.31 -32.47
CA GLN A 243 6.81 31.59 -32.94
C GLN A 243 6.75 31.72 -34.46
N LYS A 244 7.07 30.65 -35.20
CA LYS A 244 7.06 30.68 -36.66
C LYS A 244 5.63 30.72 -37.22
N LEU A 245 4.73 29.88 -36.71
CA LEU A 245 3.32 29.87 -37.12
C LEU A 245 2.65 31.23 -36.88
N LEU A 246 2.80 31.80 -35.67
CA LEU A 246 2.19 33.09 -35.32
C LEU A 246 2.82 34.29 -36.04
N LYS A 247 4.03 34.14 -36.59
CA LYS A 247 4.70 35.18 -37.40
C LYS A 247 4.20 35.17 -38.84
N GLU A 248 3.90 33.99 -39.39
CA GLU A 248 3.42 33.82 -40.76
C GLU A 248 1.92 34.13 -40.88
N ASP A 249 1.12 33.77 -39.88
CA ASP A 249 -0.32 34.10 -39.82
C ASP A 249 -0.80 34.26 -38.37
N LEU A 250 -1.21 35.48 -38.01
CA LEU A 250 -1.74 35.80 -36.68
C LEU A 250 -3.10 35.12 -36.41
N SER A 251 -3.81 34.66 -37.44
CA SER A 251 -5.07 33.94 -37.34
C SER A 251 -4.93 32.41 -37.42
N ALA A 252 -3.72 31.90 -37.64
CA ALA A 252 -3.47 30.47 -37.76
C ALA A 252 -3.93 29.70 -36.52
N GLU A 253 -4.61 28.59 -36.77
CA GLU A 253 -5.02 27.66 -35.72
C GLU A 253 -3.76 27.07 -35.07
N ILE A 254 -3.64 27.25 -33.76
CA ILE A 254 -2.45 26.82 -33.03
C ILE A 254 -2.57 25.30 -32.79
N PRO A 255 -1.49 24.51 -33.02
CA PRO A 255 -1.50 23.07 -32.76
C PRO A 255 -2.01 22.73 -31.36
N GLN A 256 -2.95 21.78 -31.31
CA GLN A 256 -3.65 21.35 -30.10
C GLN A 256 -3.11 20.02 -29.57
N THR A 257 -2.53 19.19 -30.45
CA THR A 257 -2.00 17.88 -30.08
C THR A 257 -0.48 17.83 -30.14
N LEU A 258 0.11 16.83 -29.49
CA LEU A 258 1.55 16.63 -29.56
C LEU A 258 1.99 16.28 -30.98
N THR A 259 1.20 15.46 -31.66
CA THR A 259 1.50 15.02 -33.01
C THR A 259 1.55 16.20 -33.98
N GLU A 260 0.59 17.14 -33.91
CA GLU A 260 0.59 18.35 -34.73
C GLU A 260 1.85 19.20 -34.50
N MET A 261 2.27 19.36 -33.23
CA MET A 261 3.49 20.10 -32.90
C MET A 261 4.73 19.51 -33.56
N TYR A 262 4.84 18.17 -33.59
CA TYR A 262 5.98 17.49 -34.21
C TYR A 262 5.91 17.53 -35.75
N ILE A 263 4.72 17.42 -36.33
CA ILE A 263 4.51 17.60 -37.77
C ILE A 263 4.93 19.01 -38.19
N HIS A 264 4.45 20.05 -37.51
CA HIS A 264 4.83 21.43 -37.81
C HIS A 264 6.32 21.67 -37.59
N PHE A 265 6.92 21.11 -36.54
CA PHE A 265 8.36 21.20 -36.35
C PHE A 265 9.12 20.56 -37.53
N LEU A 266 8.74 19.36 -37.95
CA LEU A 266 9.33 18.67 -39.11
C LEU A 266 9.23 19.53 -40.38
N LEU A 267 8.05 20.05 -40.69
CA LEU A 267 7.81 20.92 -41.85
C LEU A 267 8.64 22.21 -41.79
N ILE A 268 8.75 22.82 -40.61
CA ILE A 268 9.57 24.02 -40.40
C ILE A 268 11.05 23.74 -40.70
N GLN A 269 11.57 22.59 -40.25
CA GLN A 269 12.96 22.20 -40.51
C GLN A 269 13.20 21.91 -42.00
N THR A 270 12.27 21.22 -42.66
CA THR A 270 12.31 20.97 -44.10
C THR A 270 12.29 22.27 -44.90
N ASN A 271 11.43 23.22 -44.53
CA ASN A 271 11.37 24.54 -45.19
C ASN A 271 12.64 25.37 -44.94
N MET A 272 13.23 25.30 -43.74
CA MET A 272 14.50 25.97 -43.44
C MET A 272 15.68 25.37 -44.22
N ARG A 273 15.63 24.08 -44.56
CA ARG A 273 16.58 23.46 -45.50
C ARG A 273 16.42 24.05 -46.90
N ASN A 274 15.20 24.11 -47.41
CA ASN A 274 14.91 24.63 -48.76
C ASN A 274 15.41 26.08 -48.95
N GLN A 275 15.37 26.91 -47.90
CA GLN A 275 15.89 28.29 -47.96
C GLN A 275 17.42 28.40 -47.96
N LYS A 276 18.15 27.34 -47.57
CA LYS A 276 19.62 27.35 -47.48
C LYS A 276 20.33 26.81 -48.73
N TYR A 277 19.64 26.03 -49.57
CA TYR A 277 20.19 25.45 -50.80
C TYR A 277 19.57 26.13 -52.02
N GLU A 278 20.39 26.70 -52.90
CA GLU A 278 19.97 27.38 -54.13
C GLU A 278 19.59 26.41 -55.27
N GLU A 279 18.74 25.42 -55.01
CA GLU A 279 18.15 24.59 -56.08
C GLU A 279 16.89 25.27 -56.63
N ARG A 280 16.87 25.53 -57.94
CA ARG A 280 15.83 26.35 -58.60
C ARG A 280 14.54 25.60 -58.94
N ASP A 281 14.46 24.30 -58.67
CA ASP A 281 13.33 23.44 -59.06
C ASP A 281 12.58 22.91 -57.81
N PRO A 282 11.39 23.46 -57.50
CA PRO A 282 10.61 23.10 -56.31
C PRO A 282 10.20 21.62 -56.25
N GLU A 283 9.91 20.97 -57.38
CA GLU A 283 9.42 19.59 -57.41
C GLU A 283 10.54 18.59 -57.08
N LYS A 284 11.75 18.81 -57.60
CA LYS A 284 12.92 17.98 -57.29
C LYS A 284 13.35 18.10 -55.82
N LEU A 285 13.28 19.31 -55.26
CA LEU A 285 13.52 19.56 -53.84
C LEU A 285 12.53 18.81 -52.95
N LEU A 286 11.24 18.81 -53.31
CA LEU A 286 10.20 18.10 -52.57
C LEU A 286 10.46 16.59 -52.55
N GLN A 287 10.79 16.02 -53.72
CA GLN A 287 11.07 14.59 -53.86
C GLN A 287 12.33 14.18 -53.09
N SER A 288 13.40 14.99 -53.14
CA SER A 288 14.63 14.77 -52.36
C SER A 288 14.37 14.83 -50.84
N ASN A 289 13.60 15.82 -50.39
CA ASN A 289 13.22 15.95 -48.98
C ASN A 289 12.44 14.75 -48.48
N ARG A 290 11.46 14.31 -49.27
CA ARG A 290 10.64 13.13 -48.96
C ARG A 290 11.48 11.88 -48.81
N GLU A 291 12.39 11.62 -49.76
CA GLU A 291 13.25 10.44 -49.72
C GLU A 291 14.13 10.42 -48.45
N VAL A 292 14.75 11.55 -48.12
CA VAL A 292 15.60 11.66 -46.92
C VAL A 292 14.79 11.44 -45.64
N ILE A 293 13.61 12.07 -45.51
CA ILE A 293 12.78 11.95 -44.32
C ILE A 293 12.29 10.51 -44.13
N VAL A 294 11.87 9.83 -45.20
CA VAL A 294 11.44 8.43 -45.12
C VAL A 294 12.59 7.51 -44.68
N LYS A 295 13.80 7.69 -45.22
CA LYS A 295 14.97 6.91 -44.79
C LYS A 295 15.36 7.19 -43.33
N LEU A 296 15.30 8.45 -42.90
CA LEU A 296 15.49 8.82 -41.48
C LEU A 296 14.45 8.18 -40.58
N ALA A 297 13.20 8.15 -41.02
CA ALA A 297 12.10 7.51 -40.30
C ALA A 297 12.28 5.98 -40.20
N GLN A 298 12.83 5.35 -41.24
CA GLN A 298 13.22 3.94 -41.20
C GLN A 298 14.33 3.67 -40.16
N VAL A 299 15.37 4.51 -40.11
CA VAL A 299 16.42 4.40 -39.08
C VAL A 299 15.81 4.55 -37.68
N ALA A 300 14.94 5.54 -37.50
CA ALA A 300 14.26 5.78 -36.23
C ALA A 300 13.48 4.55 -35.74
N PHE A 301 12.70 3.92 -36.64
CA PHE A 301 11.96 2.69 -36.36
C PHE A 301 12.88 1.53 -35.99
N ASN A 302 13.89 1.24 -36.81
CA ASN A 302 14.79 0.11 -36.57
C ASN A 302 15.55 0.25 -35.24
N GLN A 303 16.03 1.45 -34.93
CA GLN A 303 16.75 1.69 -33.68
C GLN A 303 15.81 1.70 -32.47
N LEU A 304 14.58 2.19 -32.61
CA LEU A 304 13.57 2.13 -31.54
C LEU A 304 13.24 0.69 -31.18
N MET A 305 13.03 -0.16 -32.18
CA MET A 305 12.74 -1.60 -31.99
C MET A 305 13.93 -2.36 -31.38
N LYS A 306 15.16 -1.93 -31.65
CA LYS A 306 16.38 -2.46 -31.01
C LYS A 306 16.64 -1.90 -29.60
N GLY A 307 15.91 -0.86 -29.17
CA GLY A 307 16.16 -0.16 -27.90
C GLY A 307 17.38 0.77 -27.92
N ASN A 308 17.88 1.13 -29.09
CA ASN A 308 19.05 1.98 -29.27
C ASN A 308 18.64 3.46 -29.38
N VAL A 309 19.31 4.32 -28.59
CA VAL A 309 19.17 5.79 -28.69
C VAL A 309 20.23 6.40 -29.62
N MET A 310 21.36 5.71 -29.78
CA MET A 310 22.52 6.12 -30.59
C MET A 310 22.79 5.09 -31.68
N PHE A 311 23.19 5.56 -32.86
CA PHE A 311 23.48 4.73 -34.04
C PHE A 311 24.70 5.26 -34.81
N TYR A 312 25.30 4.39 -35.63
CA TYR A 312 26.57 4.64 -36.30
C TYR A 312 26.39 4.86 -37.81
N GLU A 313 27.49 5.19 -38.47
CA GLU A 313 27.55 5.34 -39.92
C GLU A 313 27.10 4.08 -40.66
N GLU A 314 27.40 2.89 -40.13
CA GLU A 314 26.95 1.62 -40.70
C GLU A 314 25.42 1.49 -40.67
N ASP A 315 24.77 1.90 -39.58
CA ASP A 315 23.30 1.87 -39.45
C ASP A 315 22.62 2.82 -40.47
N LEU A 316 23.27 3.95 -40.80
CA LEU A 316 22.81 4.89 -41.83
C LEU A 316 22.99 4.31 -43.24
N ARG A 317 24.14 3.67 -43.50
CA ARG A 317 24.45 3.02 -44.77
C ARG A 317 23.52 1.84 -45.05
N GLU A 318 23.20 1.03 -44.03
CA GLU A 318 22.20 -0.05 -44.12
C GLU A 318 20.83 0.47 -44.56
N SER A 319 20.50 1.71 -44.22
CA SER A 319 19.25 2.36 -44.58
C SER A 319 19.34 3.19 -45.87
N GLY A 320 20.46 3.09 -46.59
CA GLY A 320 20.65 3.73 -47.90
C GLY A 320 20.81 5.25 -47.85
N ILE A 321 21.30 5.80 -46.74
CA ILE A 321 21.57 7.23 -46.57
C ILE A 321 23.07 7.48 -46.80
N ASP A 322 23.41 8.38 -47.74
CA ASP A 322 24.79 8.80 -48.00
C ASP A 322 25.25 9.78 -46.91
N VAL A 323 26.38 9.44 -46.29
CA VAL A 323 26.99 10.15 -45.16
C VAL A 323 27.61 11.49 -45.62
N THR A 324 27.93 11.61 -46.91
CA THR A 324 28.49 12.84 -47.51
C THR A 324 27.44 13.94 -47.69
N ASP A 325 26.15 13.60 -47.72
CA ASP A 325 25.01 14.54 -47.75
C ASP A 325 24.71 15.15 -46.36
N ALA A 326 25.72 15.18 -45.47
CA ALA A 326 25.69 15.60 -44.06
C ALA A 326 25.10 16.99 -43.80
N SER A 327 25.02 17.81 -44.84
CA SER A 327 24.48 19.16 -44.84
C SER A 327 22.95 19.21 -44.59
N VAL A 328 22.28 18.06 -44.71
CA VAL A 328 20.83 17.87 -44.54
C VAL A 328 20.40 17.66 -43.07
N TYR A 329 21.33 17.30 -42.17
CA TYR A 329 20.97 16.86 -40.82
C TYR A 329 20.66 17.99 -39.82
N SER A 330 21.25 19.20 -39.95
CA SER A 330 21.32 20.22 -38.87
C SER A 330 20.01 20.67 -38.19
N GLY A 331 18.83 20.33 -38.73
CA GLY A 331 17.52 20.70 -38.18
C GLY A 331 16.75 19.59 -37.45
N ILE A 332 16.96 18.31 -37.79
CA ILE A 332 16.16 17.16 -37.29
C ILE A 332 17.06 16.13 -36.59
N CYS A 333 18.27 15.92 -37.11
CA CYS A 333 19.28 15.05 -36.53
C CYS A 333 20.51 15.89 -36.19
N THR A 334 20.95 15.85 -34.95
CA THR A 334 22.24 16.46 -34.63
C THR A 334 23.35 15.51 -35.08
N GLU A 335 24.16 15.92 -36.05
CA GLU A 335 25.52 15.36 -36.18
C GLU A 335 26.26 15.83 -34.93
N ILE A 336 26.54 14.90 -34.01
CA ILE A 336 27.14 15.23 -32.70
C ILE A 336 28.62 15.56 -32.85
N PHE A 337 29.29 15.05 -33.90
CA PHE A 337 30.69 15.33 -34.16
C PHE A 337 30.89 16.20 -35.39
N LYS A 338 31.38 17.42 -35.14
CA LYS A 338 32.23 18.15 -36.07
C LYS A 338 33.54 18.42 -35.36
N GLU A 339 34.50 17.50 -35.56
CA GLU A 339 35.95 17.72 -35.50
C GLU A 339 36.46 18.59 -34.34
N GLU A 340 36.63 17.99 -33.16
CA GLU A 340 37.56 18.45 -32.10
C GLU A 340 37.96 17.20 -31.25
N SER A 341 39.22 16.76 -31.40
CA SER A 341 39.98 15.72 -30.65
C SER A 341 39.98 14.21 -31.05
N VAL A 342 41.00 13.88 -31.85
CA VAL A 342 42.00 12.78 -31.82
C VAL A 342 41.65 11.28 -31.72
N ILE A 343 40.64 10.77 -31.01
CA ILE A 343 40.73 9.35 -30.62
C ILE A 343 40.40 8.37 -31.75
N HIS A 344 39.29 8.48 -32.47
CA HIS A 344 39.00 7.69 -33.69
C HIS A 344 38.04 8.49 -34.59
N GLN A 345 38.27 8.56 -35.91
CA GLN A 345 37.40 9.24 -36.89
C GLN A 345 36.06 8.49 -37.12
N ARG A 346 35.31 8.14 -36.07
CA ARG A 346 34.00 7.49 -36.19
C ARG A 346 32.87 8.45 -35.83
N LYS A 347 31.99 8.69 -36.80
CA LYS A 347 30.81 9.54 -36.61
C LYS A 347 29.71 8.76 -35.89
N VAL A 348 29.15 9.35 -34.84
CA VAL A 348 28.00 8.83 -34.10
C VAL A 348 26.83 9.80 -34.27
N TYR A 349 25.64 9.23 -34.45
CA TYR A 349 24.42 9.97 -34.73
C TYR A 349 23.36 9.69 -33.67
N SER A 350 22.54 10.70 -33.40
CA SER A 350 21.32 10.56 -32.59
C SER A 350 20.27 11.58 -33.03
N PHE A 351 19.02 11.31 -32.66
CA PHE A 351 17.97 12.32 -32.72
C PHE A 351 18.16 13.34 -31.60
N ILE A 352 17.63 14.55 -31.79
CA ILE A 352 17.70 15.66 -30.81
C ILE A 352 17.10 15.24 -29.46
N HIS A 353 16.06 14.40 -29.50
CA HIS A 353 15.41 13.81 -28.34
C HIS A 353 14.75 12.48 -28.72
N LEU A 354 14.59 11.55 -27.77
CA LEU A 354 13.96 10.23 -28.00
C LEU A 354 12.54 10.35 -28.59
N SER A 355 11.79 11.38 -28.21
CA SER A 355 10.46 11.65 -28.76
C SER A 355 10.47 11.90 -30.27
N PHE A 356 11.55 12.43 -30.84
CA PHE A 356 11.68 12.55 -32.31
C PHE A 356 11.89 11.20 -32.97
N GLN A 357 12.66 10.32 -32.32
CA GLN A 357 12.84 8.94 -32.79
C GLN A 357 11.51 8.20 -32.78
N GLU A 358 10.72 8.33 -31.70
CA GLU A 358 9.39 7.72 -31.59
C GLU A 358 8.38 8.30 -32.59
N PHE A 359 8.38 9.62 -32.80
CA PHE A 359 7.54 10.28 -33.79
C PHE A 359 7.86 9.82 -35.22
N LEU A 360 9.15 9.83 -35.60
CA LEU A 360 9.57 9.41 -36.94
C LEU A 360 9.33 7.91 -37.15
N ALA A 361 9.53 7.07 -36.13
CA ALA A 361 9.18 5.66 -36.18
C ALA A 361 7.67 5.47 -36.43
N ALA A 362 6.81 6.21 -35.73
CA ALA A 362 5.36 6.17 -35.92
C ALA A 362 4.97 6.61 -37.34
N PHE A 363 5.57 7.69 -37.84
CA PHE A 363 5.41 8.12 -39.23
C PHE A 363 5.84 7.03 -40.22
N TYR A 364 6.97 6.35 -39.99
CA TYR A 364 7.45 5.28 -40.87
C TYR A 364 6.50 4.08 -40.93
N VAL A 365 5.93 3.67 -39.79
CA VAL A 365 4.95 2.57 -39.73
C VAL A 365 3.69 2.94 -40.50
N PHE A 366 3.16 4.15 -40.29
CA PHE A 366 2.00 4.63 -41.05
C PHE A 366 2.31 4.76 -42.55
N TYR A 367 3.46 5.35 -42.90
CA TYR A 367 3.93 5.45 -44.28
C TYR A 367 4.01 4.09 -44.96
N SER A 368 4.57 3.10 -44.27
CA SER A 368 4.72 1.72 -44.76
C SER A 368 3.37 1.05 -45.00
N HIS A 369 2.37 1.32 -44.16
CA HIS A 369 1.00 0.88 -44.37
C HIS A 369 0.39 1.50 -45.64
N VAL A 370 0.50 2.83 -45.80
CA VAL A 370 0.02 3.55 -47.00
C VAL A 370 0.65 3.01 -48.29
N ILE A 371 1.95 2.69 -48.30
CA ILE A 371 2.63 2.10 -49.46
C ILE A 371 2.54 0.57 -49.55
N LYS A 372 1.80 -0.09 -48.64
CA LYS A 372 1.64 -1.56 -48.55
C LYS A 372 2.96 -2.34 -48.41
N ASN A 373 3.95 -1.75 -47.75
CA ASN A 373 5.21 -2.41 -47.40
C ASN A 373 5.03 -3.26 -46.13
N LYS A 374 5.10 -4.59 -46.27
CA LYS A 374 4.80 -5.53 -45.19
C LYS A 374 5.89 -5.66 -44.11
N LYS A 375 7.16 -5.38 -44.43
CA LYS A 375 8.29 -5.66 -43.51
C LYS A 375 8.16 -4.99 -42.14
N PRO A 376 7.85 -3.67 -42.04
CA PRO A 376 7.72 -3.01 -40.74
C PRO A 376 6.41 -3.35 -40.03
N LEU A 377 5.39 -3.78 -40.78
CA LEU A 377 4.07 -4.14 -40.25
C LEU A 377 4.07 -5.53 -39.59
N ASP A 378 4.94 -6.43 -40.06
CA ASP A 378 5.10 -7.78 -39.48
C ASP A 378 5.45 -7.75 -37.99
N GLU A 379 6.17 -6.72 -37.54
CA GLU A 379 6.46 -6.49 -36.11
C GLU A 379 5.20 -6.34 -35.24
N PHE A 380 4.09 -5.88 -35.82
CA PHE A 380 2.83 -5.64 -35.10
C PHE A 380 1.78 -6.72 -35.39
N ARG A 381 2.10 -7.77 -36.17
CA ARG A 381 1.14 -8.82 -36.49
C ARG A 381 1.01 -9.84 -35.35
N VAL A 382 -0.12 -9.81 -34.65
CA VAL A 382 -0.48 -10.82 -33.63
C VAL A 382 -1.18 -12.03 -34.24
N TYR A 383 -1.97 -11.82 -35.31
CA TYR A 383 -2.70 -12.88 -36.03
C TYR A 383 -2.49 -12.74 -37.55
N ARG A 384 -2.34 -13.87 -38.27
CA ARG A 384 -2.34 -13.90 -39.74
C ARG A 384 -3.76 -13.63 -40.26
N SER A 385 -4.22 -12.39 -40.18
CA SER A 385 -5.40 -11.89 -40.90
C SER A 385 -5.01 -11.65 -42.36
N ASP A 386 -5.83 -12.13 -43.30
CA ASP A 386 -5.64 -11.90 -44.76
C ASP A 386 -6.01 -10.46 -45.19
N LYS A 387 -6.51 -9.62 -44.28
CA LYS A 387 -6.86 -8.22 -44.55
C LYS A 387 -5.92 -7.28 -43.80
N ASP A 388 -4.95 -6.70 -44.52
CA ASP A 388 -4.11 -5.60 -44.04
C ASP A 388 -4.94 -4.31 -43.97
N CYS A 389 -5.72 -4.11 -42.89
CA CYS A 389 -6.50 -2.88 -42.68
C CYS A 389 -5.92 -2.01 -41.55
N LEU A 390 -6.09 -0.68 -41.63
CA LEU A 390 -5.54 0.27 -40.67
C LEU A 390 -6.02 0.01 -39.23
N TYR A 391 -7.28 -0.40 -39.06
CA TYR A 391 -7.83 -0.78 -37.75
C TYR A 391 -7.03 -1.91 -37.08
N ASP A 392 -6.68 -2.97 -37.81
CA ASP A 392 -5.90 -4.09 -37.27
C ASP A 392 -4.49 -3.65 -36.86
N LEU A 393 -3.86 -2.76 -37.65
CA LEU A 393 -2.55 -2.19 -37.31
C LEU A 393 -2.61 -1.37 -36.01
N LEU A 394 -3.59 -0.47 -35.90
CA LEU A 394 -3.71 0.44 -34.76
C LEU A 394 -4.07 -0.32 -33.47
N THR A 395 -4.99 -1.27 -33.53
CA THR A 395 -5.33 -2.11 -32.36
C THR A 395 -4.18 -3.02 -31.95
N SER A 396 -3.44 -3.59 -32.90
CA SER A 396 -2.24 -4.38 -32.58
C SER A 396 -1.12 -3.53 -31.97
N ALA A 397 -0.99 -2.27 -32.39
CA ALA A 397 -0.06 -1.33 -31.77
C ALA A 397 -0.47 -0.99 -30.32
N VAL A 398 -1.77 -0.83 -30.04
CA VAL A 398 -2.30 -0.68 -28.67
C VAL A 398 -1.91 -1.89 -27.82
N ASP A 399 -2.16 -3.11 -28.31
CA ASP A 399 -1.84 -4.34 -27.58
C ASP A 399 -0.33 -4.51 -27.34
N LYS A 400 0.50 -4.19 -28.34
CA LYS A 400 1.97 -4.25 -28.19
C LYS A 400 2.47 -3.21 -27.18
N ALA A 401 1.90 -2.02 -27.16
CA ALA A 401 2.24 -1.00 -26.17
C ALA A 401 1.86 -1.44 -24.75
N LEU A 402 0.68 -2.07 -24.57
CA LEU A 402 0.23 -2.60 -23.28
C LEU A 402 1.11 -3.75 -22.76
N LYS A 403 1.67 -4.58 -23.65
CA LYS A 403 2.59 -5.68 -23.30
C LYS A 403 4.02 -5.22 -22.99
N SER A 404 4.38 -3.98 -23.30
CA SER A 404 5.72 -3.45 -23.00
C SER A 404 5.90 -3.32 -21.48
N GLN A 405 7.07 -3.69 -20.95
CA GLN A 405 7.32 -3.62 -19.50
C GLN A 405 7.56 -2.18 -19.01
N ASN A 406 8.18 -1.31 -19.83
CA ASN A 406 8.76 -0.03 -19.37
C ASN A 406 8.22 1.23 -20.07
N GLY A 407 7.04 1.18 -20.70
CA GLY A 407 6.47 2.37 -21.37
C GLY A 407 7.07 2.72 -22.72
N GLN A 408 8.02 1.94 -23.25
CA GLN A 408 8.87 2.34 -24.39
C GLN A 408 8.09 2.65 -25.68
N LEU A 409 6.87 2.12 -25.84
CA LEU A 409 6.03 2.35 -27.01
C LEU A 409 4.87 3.32 -26.75
N ASP A 410 4.78 3.91 -25.56
CA ASP A 410 3.64 4.77 -25.19
C ASP A 410 3.55 6.03 -26.04
N LEU A 411 4.69 6.73 -26.21
CA LEU A 411 4.73 7.94 -27.01
C LEU A 411 4.69 7.63 -28.51
N PHE A 412 5.34 6.55 -28.94
CA PHE A 412 5.17 6.00 -30.29
C PHE A 412 3.69 5.74 -30.63
N LEU A 413 2.93 5.09 -29.73
CA LEU A 413 1.51 4.80 -29.95
C LEU A 413 0.68 6.07 -30.12
N ARG A 414 0.93 7.06 -29.26
CA ARG A 414 0.29 8.39 -29.33
C ARG A 414 0.52 9.04 -30.69
N PHE A 415 1.77 9.04 -31.16
CA PHE A 415 2.12 9.59 -32.48
C PHE A 415 1.51 8.79 -33.62
N LEU A 416 1.48 7.45 -33.54
CA LEU A 416 0.91 6.61 -34.60
C LEU A 416 -0.57 6.92 -34.79
N LEU A 417 -1.34 6.94 -33.71
CA LEU A 417 -2.76 7.30 -33.73
C LEU A 417 -2.98 8.73 -34.24
N GLY A 418 -2.16 9.68 -33.79
CA GLY A 418 -2.21 11.06 -34.24
C GLY A 418 -1.92 11.21 -35.74
N VAL A 419 -0.88 10.55 -36.27
CA VAL A 419 -0.49 10.61 -37.69
C VAL A 419 -1.57 9.97 -38.57
N SER A 420 -2.24 8.93 -38.06
CA SER A 420 -3.36 8.30 -38.76
C SER A 420 -4.60 9.19 -38.90
N LEU A 421 -4.71 10.32 -38.20
CA LEU A 421 -5.84 11.24 -38.36
C LEU A 421 -5.78 11.98 -39.70
N GLU A 422 -6.86 11.98 -40.48
CA GLU A 422 -6.90 12.61 -41.82
C GLU A 422 -6.44 14.08 -41.83
N SER A 423 -6.78 14.87 -40.81
CA SER A 423 -6.34 16.27 -40.70
C SER A 423 -4.81 16.39 -40.64
N ASN A 424 -4.15 15.46 -39.94
CA ASN A 424 -2.70 15.43 -39.79
C ASN A 424 -2.02 14.82 -41.03
N GLN A 425 -2.66 13.86 -41.69
CA GLN A 425 -2.22 13.36 -43.00
C GLN A 425 -2.19 14.47 -44.05
N ARG A 426 -3.17 15.40 -44.05
CA ARG A 426 -3.19 16.56 -44.96
C ARG A 426 -1.99 17.50 -44.73
N LEU A 427 -1.55 17.68 -43.49
CA LEU A 427 -0.32 18.43 -43.18
C LEU A 427 0.94 17.72 -43.72
N LEU A 428 0.91 16.40 -43.86
CA LEU A 428 2.01 15.55 -44.34
C LEU A 428 1.85 15.17 -45.82
N GLN A 429 0.95 15.80 -46.59
CA GLN A 429 0.63 15.42 -47.96
C GLN A 429 1.85 15.38 -48.90
N ASP A 430 2.82 16.26 -48.66
CA ASP A 430 4.06 16.35 -49.44
C ASP A 430 5.01 15.15 -49.18
N LEU A 431 4.82 14.45 -48.06
CA LEU A 431 5.62 13.29 -47.64
C LEU A 431 4.91 11.96 -47.90
N LEU A 432 3.57 11.94 -47.90
CA LEU A 432 2.75 10.76 -48.17
C LEU A 432 2.52 10.54 -49.67
N THR A 433 2.21 9.31 -50.12
CA THR A 433 1.83 9.07 -51.54
C THR A 433 0.38 9.45 -51.81
N HIS A 434 -0.49 9.27 -50.81
CA HIS A 434 -1.92 9.59 -50.84
C HIS A 434 -2.44 9.66 -49.40
N THR A 435 -3.61 10.28 -49.22
CA THR A 435 -4.35 10.26 -47.94
C THR A 435 -5.16 8.97 -47.84
N GLU A 436 -5.06 8.31 -46.69
CA GLU A 436 -5.86 7.13 -46.37
C GLU A 436 -7.14 7.57 -45.63
N ASN A 437 -8.30 7.04 -46.05
CA ASN A 437 -9.56 7.25 -45.34
C ASN A 437 -9.53 6.46 -44.02
N SER A 438 -9.21 7.14 -42.93
CA SER A 438 -8.99 6.53 -41.62
C SER A 438 -10.15 6.74 -40.65
N SER A 439 -11.19 7.48 -41.05
CA SER A 439 -12.31 7.88 -40.19
C SER A 439 -12.99 6.70 -39.45
N GLU A 440 -13.29 5.62 -40.18
CA GLU A 440 -13.91 4.41 -39.62
C GLU A 440 -12.95 3.69 -38.66
N SER A 441 -11.72 3.42 -39.12
CA SER A 441 -10.71 2.71 -38.32
C SER A 441 -10.37 3.45 -37.02
N ILE A 442 -10.24 4.78 -37.05
CA ILE A 442 -10.00 5.60 -35.86
C ILE A 442 -11.20 5.53 -34.91
N ARG A 443 -12.44 5.56 -35.43
CA ARG A 443 -13.64 5.42 -34.60
C ARG A 443 -13.68 4.06 -33.90
N GLU A 444 -13.41 2.98 -34.61
CA GLU A 444 -13.37 1.64 -34.04
C GLU A 444 -12.22 1.49 -33.03
N THR A 445 -11.02 2.00 -33.34
CA THR A 445 -9.87 1.97 -32.41
C THR A 445 -10.13 2.80 -31.14
N THR A 446 -10.76 3.97 -31.24
CA THR A 446 -11.11 4.77 -30.04
C THR A 446 -12.16 4.07 -29.18
N GLN A 447 -13.13 3.37 -29.77
CA GLN A 447 -14.07 2.53 -29.03
C GLN A 447 -13.35 1.37 -28.33
N TYR A 448 -12.40 0.73 -29.01
CA TYR A 448 -11.57 -0.31 -28.44
C TYR A 448 -10.76 0.17 -27.22
N ILE A 449 -10.09 1.33 -27.33
CA ILE A 449 -9.35 1.94 -26.21
C ILE A 449 -10.28 2.27 -25.03
N LYS A 450 -11.46 2.85 -25.29
CA LYS A 450 -12.44 3.16 -24.22
C LYS A 450 -12.94 1.90 -23.53
N LYS A 451 -13.14 0.80 -24.29
CA LYS A 451 -13.52 -0.49 -23.73
C LYS A 451 -12.43 -1.01 -22.79
N ILE A 452 -11.16 -0.94 -23.20
CA ILE A 452 -10.01 -1.33 -22.38
C ILE A 452 -9.94 -0.52 -21.08
N ILE A 453 -10.12 0.81 -21.14
CA ILE A 453 -10.09 1.67 -19.95
C ILE A 453 -11.24 1.34 -18.99
N LYS A 454 -12.42 1.01 -19.52
CA LYS A 454 -13.63 0.73 -18.72
C LYS A 454 -13.76 -0.74 -18.28
N ASP A 455 -12.89 -1.63 -18.74
CA ASP A 455 -12.94 -3.04 -18.38
C ASP A 455 -12.54 -3.22 -16.91
N GLU A 456 -13.41 -3.85 -16.12
CA GLU A 456 -13.17 -4.13 -14.71
C GLU A 456 -12.13 -5.23 -14.49
N ASN A 457 -11.91 -6.11 -15.48
CA ASN A 457 -11.02 -7.26 -15.33
C ASN A 457 -9.58 -6.96 -15.75
N ASN A 458 -9.29 -5.75 -16.21
CA ASN A 458 -8.00 -5.42 -16.78
C ASN A 458 -7.09 -4.74 -15.74
N ASP A 459 -6.00 -5.42 -15.40
CA ASP A 459 -5.00 -4.91 -14.46
C ASP A 459 -4.00 -3.99 -15.16
N LEU A 460 -4.47 -2.79 -15.50
CA LEU A 460 -3.65 -1.75 -16.12
C LEU A 460 -2.96 -0.93 -15.02
N SER A 461 -1.66 -0.72 -15.14
CA SER A 461 -0.95 0.30 -14.35
C SER A 461 -1.50 1.72 -14.58
N THR A 462 -1.23 2.62 -13.64
CA THR A 462 -1.65 4.03 -13.67
C THR A 462 -1.13 4.72 -14.92
N GLU A 463 0.14 4.53 -15.26
CA GLU A 463 0.83 5.17 -16.39
C GLU A 463 0.20 4.76 -17.72
N ARG A 464 -0.12 3.47 -17.89
CA ARG A 464 -0.76 2.97 -19.12
C ARG A 464 -2.19 3.45 -19.27
N SER A 465 -2.93 3.50 -18.17
CA SER A 465 -4.29 4.02 -18.14
C SER A 465 -4.31 5.49 -18.60
N ILE A 466 -3.38 6.29 -18.08
CA ILE A 466 -3.19 7.68 -18.50
C ILE A 466 -2.72 7.75 -19.96
N ASN A 467 -1.78 6.91 -20.40
CA ASN A 467 -1.31 6.93 -21.78
C ASN A 467 -2.44 6.62 -22.79
N LEU A 468 -3.27 5.61 -22.52
CA LEU A 468 -4.44 5.30 -23.36
C LEU A 468 -5.44 6.46 -23.40
N PHE A 469 -5.64 7.15 -22.28
CA PHE A 469 -6.47 8.36 -22.27
C PHE A 469 -5.84 9.48 -23.12
N LEU A 470 -4.52 9.69 -23.04
CA LEU A 470 -3.80 10.64 -23.88
C LEU A 470 -3.89 10.30 -25.37
N CYS A 471 -3.87 9.01 -25.73
CA CYS A 471 -4.11 8.55 -27.10
C CYS A 471 -5.47 9.04 -27.66
N LEU A 472 -6.54 9.02 -26.83
CA LEU A 472 -7.85 9.56 -27.24
C LEU A 472 -7.76 11.08 -27.52
N LEU A 473 -6.98 11.81 -26.73
CA LEU A 473 -6.77 13.25 -26.94
C LEU A 473 -5.96 13.55 -28.22
N GLU A 474 -4.96 12.72 -28.57
CA GLU A 474 -4.18 12.89 -29.81
C GLU A 474 -5.04 12.75 -31.07
N VAL A 475 -6.07 11.90 -31.04
CA VAL A 475 -7.06 11.77 -32.13
C VAL A 475 -8.25 12.72 -31.98
N LYS A 476 -8.16 13.69 -31.06
CA LYS A 476 -9.19 14.70 -30.76
C LYS A 476 -10.54 14.13 -30.30
N ASP A 477 -10.56 12.90 -29.77
CA ASP A 477 -11.77 12.32 -29.16
C ASP A 477 -11.93 12.83 -27.72
N GLN A 478 -12.92 13.70 -27.53
CA GLN A 478 -13.27 14.26 -26.21
C GLN A 478 -14.44 13.56 -25.53
N SER A 479 -14.93 12.43 -26.08
CA SER A 479 -16.15 11.81 -25.57
C SER A 479 -15.97 11.23 -24.17
N LEU A 480 -14.84 10.57 -23.88
CA LEU A 480 -14.54 10.06 -22.55
C LEU A 480 -14.28 11.21 -21.55
N SER A 481 -13.60 12.28 -22.00
CA SER A 481 -13.40 13.48 -21.19
C SER A 481 -14.73 14.10 -20.76
N ARG A 482 -15.69 14.23 -21.69
CA ARG A 482 -17.04 14.74 -21.38
C ARG A 482 -17.80 13.82 -20.43
N GLU A 483 -17.78 12.51 -20.68
CA GLU A 483 -18.43 11.53 -19.79
C GLU A 483 -17.88 11.62 -18.36
N ILE A 484 -16.54 11.70 -18.22
CA ILE A 484 -15.94 11.84 -16.89
C ILE A 484 -16.27 13.22 -16.28
N GLN A 485 -16.29 14.31 -17.05
CA GLN A 485 -16.65 15.64 -16.53
C GLN A 485 -18.10 15.67 -16.04
N GLU A 486 -19.03 15.10 -16.80
CA GLU A 486 -20.42 14.93 -16.39
C GLU A 486 -20.53 14.05 -15.15
N PHE A 487 -19.78 12.95 -15.10
CA PHE A 487 -19.74 12.05 -13.94
C PHE A 487 -19.22 12.75 -12.67
N VAL A 488 -18.11 13.49 -12.76
CA VAL A 488 -17.51 14.24 -11.65
C VAL A 488 -18.41 15.37 -11.17
N LYS A 489 -19.23 15.97 -12.04
CA LYS A 489 -20.22 17.01 -11.68
C LYS A 489 -21.55 16.46 -11.16
N SER A 490 -21.84 15.18 -11.41
CA SER A 490 -23.11 14.56 -11.02
C SER A 490 -23.06 14.00 -9.61
N ASP A 491 -24.15 14.07 -8.85
CA ASP A 491 -24.25 13.41 -7.52
C ASP A 491 -24.39 11.87 -7.59
N LYS A 492 -24.25 11.28 -8.79
CA LYS A 492 -24.55 9.87 -9.08
C LYS A 492 -23.32 8.96 -9.09
N HIS A 493 -22.29 9.31 -8.32
CA HIS A 493 -21.00 8.60 -8.31
C HIS A 493 -21.08 7.11 -7.91
N SER A 494 -22.16 6.72 -7.21
CA SER A 494 -22.36 5.36 -6.69
C SER A 494 -23.04 4.38 -7.65
N GLU A 495 -23.70 4.86 -8.72
CA GLU A 495 -24.55 4.02 -9.59
C GLU A 495 -23.74 3.05 -10.48
N LYS A 496 -22.55 3.47 -10.95
CA LYS A 496 -21.73 2.70 -11.89
C LYS A 496 -20.38 2.37 -11.28
N LYS A 497 -20.06 1.08 -11.24
CA LYS A 497 -18.74 0.62 -10.80
C LYS A 497 -17.65 1.07 -11.78
N LEU A 498 -16.59 1.67 -11.25
CA LEU A 498 -15.45 2.16 -12.00
C LEU A 498 -14.31 1.14 -11.91
N SER A 499 -13.64 0.90 -13.04
CA SER A 499 -12.38 0.17 -13.07
C SER A 499 -11.24 1.02 -12.49
N ILE A 500 -10.16 0.36 -12.05
CA ILE A 500 -8.93 1.00 -11.57
C ILE A 500 -8.29 1.92 -12.64
N ALA A 501 -8.39 1.55 -13.91
CA ALA A 501 -7.90 2.35 -15.02
C ALA A 501 -8.75 3.62 -15.21
N HIS A 502 -10.07 3.50 -15.10
CA HIS A 502 -10.98 4.65 -15.14
C HIS A 502 -10.74 5.60 -13.96
N CYS A 503 -10.46 5.08 -12.76
CA CYS A 503 -10.07 5.90 -11.62
C CYS A 503 -8.77 6.68 -11.89
N SER A 504 -7.79 6.06 -12.55
CA SER A 504 -6.55 6.73 -12.96
C SER A 504 -6.81 7.87 -13.95
N THR A 505 -7.73 7.69 -14.90
CA THR A 505 -8.07 8.74 -15.88
C THR A 505 -8.89 9.86 -15.27
N ILE A 506 -9.80 9.57 -14.33
CA ILE A 506 -10.53 10.57 -13.53
C ILE A 506 -9.54 11.40 -12.71
N SER A 507 -8.66 10.73 -11.97
CA SER A 507 -7.61 11.34 -11.16
C SER A 507 -6.75 12.28 -11.98
N TYR A 508 -6.23 11.77 -13.11
CA TYR A 508 -5.49 12.57 -14.05
C TYR A 508 -6.32 13.77 -14.48
N MET A 509 -7.55 13.58 -14.96
CA MET A 509 -8.36 14.68 -15.48
C MET A 509 -8.57 15.79 -14.44
N ILE A 510 -8.93 15.47 -13.20
CA ILE A 510 -9.10 16.43 -12.10
C ILE A 510 -7.81 17.21 -11.85
N GLN A 511 -6.65 16.53 -11.77
CA GLN A 511 -5.34 17.17 -11.53
C GLN A 511 -5.01 18.28 -12.53
N MET A 512 -5.60 18.25 -13.72
CA MET A 512 -5.35 19.32 -14.70
C MET A 512 -6.60 19.94 -15.30
N SER A 513 -7.68 19.95 -14.51
CA SER A 513 -8.76 20.91 -14.69
C SER A 513 -8.25 22.33 -14.37
N GLU A 514 -8.72 23.34 -15.09
CA GLU A 514 -8.41 24.75 -14.77
C GLU A 514 -9.14 25.20 -13.50
N GLU A 515 -10.36 24.69 -13.30
CA GLU A 515 -11.14 24.91 -12.09
C GLU A 515 -10.87 23.78 -11.09
N PRO A 516 -10.49 24.10 -9.84
CA PRO A 516 -10.28 23.09 -8.82
C PRO A 516 -11.60 22.46 -8.39
N LEU A 517 -11.54 21.20 -8.00
CA LEU A 517 -12.70 20.48 -7.47
C LEU A 517 -13.00 20.97 -6.04
N ASP A 518 -14.27 21.27 -5.74
CA ASP A 518 -14.63 21.75 -4.40
C ASP A 518 -14.41 20.68 -3.33
N GLU A 519 -14.87 19.44 -3.58
CA GLU A 519 -14.71 18.31 -2.65
C GLU A 519 -14.34 17.03 -3.40
N LEU A 520 -13.27 16.37 -2.96
CA LEU A 520 -12.87 15.03 -3.38
C LEU A 520 -13.15 14.04 -2.25
N ASN A 521 -14.27 13.33 -2.34
CA ASN A 521 -14.62 12.26 -1.39
C ASN A 521 -14.47 10.89 -2.07
N LEU A 522 -13.47 10.12 -1.65
CA LEU A 522 -13.16 8.82 -2.27
C LEU A 522 -14.26 7.78 -2.06
N MET A 523 -15.02 7.87 -0.96
CA MET A 523 -16.12 6.95 -0.65
C MET A 523 -17.34 7.14 -1.55
N LYS A 524 -17.46 8.29 -2.24
CA LYS A 524 -18.50 8.51 -3.25
C LYS A 524 -18.28 7.68 -4.52
N TYR A 525 -17.04 7.30 -4.82
CA TYR A 525 -16.69 6.56 -6.04
C TYR A 525 -16.90 5.06 -5.83
N ASN A 526 -17.83 4.48 -6.60
CA ASN A 526 -18.06 3.02 -6.60
C ASN A 526 -16.91 2.30 -7.31
N THR A 527 -15.88 1.90 -6.56
CA THR A 527 -14.71 1.16 -7.04
C THR A 527 -14.08 0.37 -5.87
N ASP A 528 -13.10 -0.48 -6.15
CA ASP A 528 -12.36 -1.19 -5.11
C ASP A 528 -11.34 -0.26 -4.41
N ASP A 529 -10.67 -0.76 -3.37
CA ASP A 529 -9.72 0.07 -2.62
C ASP A 529 -8.56 0.56 -3.48
N GLU A 530 -8.16 -0.22 -4.49
CA GLU A 530 -7.10 0.18 -5.42
C GLU A 530 -7.54 1.32 -6.35
N GLY A 531 -8.77 1.28 -6.85
CA GLY A 531 -9.38 2.36 -7.60
C GLY A 531 -9.48 3.64 -6.80
N ARG A 532 -9.88 3.55 -5.52
CA ARG A 532 -9.90 4.71 -4.59
C ARG A 532 -8.51 5.29 -4.40
N ARG A 533 -7.50 4.45 -4.17
CA ARG A 533 -6.11 4.90 -4.02
C ARG A 533 -5.59 5.62 -5.25
N ARG A 534 -5.95 5.17 -6.46
CA ARG A 534 -5.57 5.83 -7.73
C ARG A 534 -6.19 7.22 -7.93
N LEU A 535 -7.22 7.58 -7.17
CA LEU A 535 -7.80 8.92 -7.16
C LEU A 535 -7.06 9.92 -6.27
N ILE A 536 -6.24 9.46 -5.32
CA ILE A 536 -5.53 10.32 -4.35
C ILE A 536 -4.70 11.43 -5.00
N PRO A 537 -3.96 11.20 -6.11
CA PRO A 537 -3.21 12.28 -6.76
C PRO A 537 -4.05 13.49 -7.17
N ALA A 538 -5.38 13.36 -7.31
CA ALA A 538 -6.29 14.47 -7.56
C ALA A 538 -6.36 15.50 -6.41
N VAL A 539 -5.86 15.15 -5.22
CA VAL A 539 -5.79 16.04 -4.05
C VAL A 539 -5.08 17.36 -4.33
N ILE A 540 -4.13 17.38 -5.27
CA ILE A 540 -3.40 18.59 -5.65
C ILE A 540 -4.29 19.69 -6.25
N ASN A 541 -5.46 19.33 -6.78
CA ASN A 541 -6.38 20.29 -7.43
C ASN A 541 -7.80 20.23 -6.84
N CYS A 542 -7.90 20.00 -5.53
CA CYS A 542 -9.17 20.15 -4.81
C CYS A 542 -9.05 21.09 -3.61
N ARG A 543 -10.17 21.67 -3.17
CA ARG A 543 -10.23 22.53 -1.97
C ARG A 543 -10.41 21.70 -0.70
N LYS A 544 -11.16 20.61 -0.78
CA LYS A 544 -11.43 19.67 0.31
C LYS A 544 -11.19 18.24 -0.13
N ALA A 545 -10.52 17.44 0.69
CA ALA A 545 -10.27 16.02 0.45
C ALA A 545 -10.71 15.18 1.65
N LEU A 546 -11.57 14.19 1.39
CA LEU A 546 -12.12 13.26 2.38
C LEU A 546 -11.63 11.85 2.06
N PHE A 547 -10.55 11.45 2.73
CA PHE A 547 -9.87 10.16 2.56
C PHE A 547 -10.04 9.27 3.79
N SER A 548 -11.09 9.49 4.58
CA SER A 548 -11.37 8.68 5.76
C SER A 548 -11.60 7.22 5.40
N GLY A 549 -10.97 6.28 6.13
CA GLY A 549 -11.19 4.85 5.94
C GLY A 549 -10.76 4.28 4.58
N CYS A 550 -9.78 4.90 3.91
CA CYS A 550 -9.35 4.54 2.56
C CYS A 550 -8.17 3.55 2.48
N ASN A 551 -7.74 2.99 3.62
CA ASN A 551 -6.60 2.07 3.74
C ASN A 551 -5.31 2.63 3.09
N LEU A 552 -4.94 3.84 3.50
CA LEU A 552 -3.78 4.55 3.00
C LEU A 552 -2.47 3.94 3.51
N SER A 553 -1.41 4.05 2.70
CA SER A 553 -0.04 3.66 3.07
C SER A 553 0.91 4.86 3.04
N ASP A 554 2.16 4.68 3.49
CA ASP A 554 3.20 5.71 3.46
C ASP A 554 3.38 6.37 2.08
N GLN A 555 3.33 5.58 0.99
CA GLN A 555 3.42 6.11 -0.38
C GLN A 555 2.29 7.09 -0.69
N HIS A 556 1.09 6.85 -0.16
CA HIS A 556 -0.04 7.76 -0.35
C HIS A 556 0.13 9.03 0.48
N CYS A 557 0.73 8.93 1.67
CA CYS A 557 1.09 10.09 2.49
C CYS A 557 2.16 10.95 1.80
N GLU A 558 3.12 10.34 1.10
CA GLU A 558 4.12 11.05 0.30
C GLU A 558 3.49 11.82 -0.87
N ILE A 559 2.47 11.24 -1.55
CA ILE A 559 1.70 11.92 -2.60
C ILE A 559 0.96 13.13 -2.01
N VAL A 560 0.28 12.97 -0.88
CA VAL A 560 -0.43 14.06 -0.21
C VAL A 560 0.54 15.14 0.26
N SER A 561 1.69 14.75 0.82
CA SER A 561 2.75 15.68 1.20
C SER A 561 3.26 16.47 0.00
N SER A 562 3.53 15.80 -1.13
CA SER A 562 3.94 16.45 -2.38
C SER A 562 2.90 17.46 -2.87
N ALA A 563 1.61 17.15 -2.72
CA ALA A 563 0.54 18.08 -3.03
C ALA A 563 0.53 19.28 -2.07
N LEU A 564 0.71 19.08 -0.76
CA LEU A 564 0.81 20.18 0.22
C LEU A 564 2.02 21.11 -0.05
N GLN A 565 3.10 20.56 -0.58
CA GLN A 565 4.32 21.33 -0.92
C GLN A 565 4.20 22.10 -2.23
N SER A 566 3.27 21.72 -3.10
CA SER A 566 3.11 22.30 -4.44
C SER A 566 2.52 23.71 -4.39
N SER A 567 3.14 24.66 -5.10
CA SER A 567 2.62 26.02 -5.26
C SER A 567 1.28 26.09 -6.00
N ASN A 568 0.88 25.01 -6.67
CA ASN A 568 -0.38 24.93 -7.41
C ASN A 568 -1.51 24.34 -6.57
N SER A 569 -1.22 23.86 -5.35
CA SER A 569 -2.23 23.26 -4.51
C SER A 569 -3.15 24.32 -3.91
N VAL A 570 -4.44 24.03 -3.94
CA VAL A 570 -5.50 24.88 -3.37
C VAL A 570 -6.20 24.22 -2.18
N LEU A 571 -5.62 23.13 -1.66
CA LEU A 571 -6.17 22.32 -0.59
C LEU A 571 -6.25 23.12 0.71
N ARG A 572 -7.45 23.19 1.28
CA ARG A 572 -7.77 23.87 2.55
C ARG A 572 -8.19 22.90 3.64
N GLU A 573 -8.83 21.79 3.27
CA GLU A 573 -9.36 20.80 4.21
C GLU A 573 -8.94 19.40 3.80
N LEU A 574 -8.39 18.64 4.75
CA LEU A 574 -7.92 17.29 4.54
C LEU A 574 -8.34 16.40 5.71
N ASP A 575 -9.13 15.38 5.42
CA ASP A 575 -9.52 14.36 6.38
C ASP A 575 -8.88 13.01 6.01
N LEU A 576 -7.96 12.55 6.85
CA LEU A 576 -7.26 11.28 6.73
C LEU A 576 -7.69 10.28 7.82
N SER A 577 -8.77 10.56 8.56
CA SER A 577 -9.21 9.76 9.70
C SER A 577 -9.42 8.28 9.40
N ASN A 578 -9.37 7.43 10.41
CA ASN A 578 -9.62 5.98 10.32
C ASN A 578 -8.73 5.25 9.29
N ASN A 579 -7.49 5.70 9.11
CA ASN A 579 -6.46 5.01 8.32
C ASN A 579 -5.29 4.62 9.23
N ASP A 580 -4.73 3.41 9.09
CA ASP A 580 -3.56 2.98 9.87
C ASP A 580 -2.25 3.64 9.36
N LEU A 581 -2.18 4.97 9.49
CA LEU A 581 -1.03 5.77 9.01
C LEU A 581 0.21 5.56 9.87
N GLN A 582 0.00 5.22 11.15
CA GLN A 582 1.05 5.17 12.16
C GLN A 582 1.85 6.48 12.23
N ASP A 583 2.94 6.50 12.98
CA ASP A 583 3.75 7.71 13.12
C ASP A 583 4.53 8.05 11.82
N SER A 584 4.85 7.05 10.99
CA SER A 584 5.56 7.25 9.71
C SER A 584 4.76 8.06 8.70
N GLY A 585 3.47 7.74 8.51
CA GLY A 585 2.59 8.46 7.59
C GLY A 585 2.45 9.92 7.97
N VAL A 586 2.31 10.22 9.27
CA VAL A 586 2.17 11.59 9.79
C VAL A 586 3.46 12.40 9.64
N ASN A 587 4.63 11.77 9.68
CA ASN A 587 5.89 12.47 9.41
C ASN A 587 5.92 13.05 7.98
N PHE A 588 5.48 12.27 6.97
CA PHE A 588 5.37 12.78 5.59
C PHE A 588 4.41 13.97 5.50
N ILE A 589 3.23 13.87 6.14
CA ILE A 589 2.25 14.97 6.16
C ILE A 589 2.83 16.21 6.84
N SER A 590 3.50 16.02 7.97
CA SER A 590 4.15 17.10 8.73
C SER A 590 5.20 17.85 7.91
N ASP A 591 5.98 17.15 7.09
CA ASP A 591 6.94 17.78 6.19
C ASP A 591 6.24 18.60 5.09
N GLY A 592 5.09 18.14 4.61
CA GLY A 592 4.25 18.90 3.69
C GLY A 592 3.69 20.18 4.32
N LEU A 593 3.26 20.11 5.59
CA LEU A 593 2.73 21.24 6.34
C LEU A 593 3.77 22.33 6.63
N LYS A 594 5.06 21.98 6.73
CA LYS A 594 6.15 22.95 6.95
C LYS A 594 6.40 23.83 5.71
N SER A 595 5.93 23.42 4.53
CA SER A 595 6.17 24.12 3.27
C SER A 595 5.59 25.54 3.26
N PRO A 596 6.31 26.55 2.69
CA PRO A 596 5.77 27.89 2.49
C PRO A 596 4.58 27.94 1.53
N ASN A 597 4.38 26.90 0.72
CA ASN A 597 3.26 26.81 -0.21
C ASN A 597 2.02 26.17 0.42
N CYS A 598 2.12 25.62 1.64
CA CYS A 598 1.02 24.92 2.26
C CYS A 598 -0.14 25.88 2.58
N GLN A 599 -1.33 25.53 2.14
CA GLN A 599 -2.55 26.31 2.29
C GLN A 599 -3.60 25.67 3.21
N LEU A 600 -3.25 24.52 3.81
CA LEU A 600 -4.15 23.69 4.58
C LEU A 600 -4.53 24.34 5.91
N GLN A 601 -5.84 24.45 6.14
CA GLN A 601 -6.42 25.06 7.34
C GLN A 601 -7.00 24.01 8.28
N ILE A 602 -7.58 22.93 7.75
CA ILE A 602 -8.22 21.87 8.54
C ILE A 602 -7.54 20.55 8.24
N LEU A 603 -7.05 19.88 9.29
CA LEU A 603 -6.49 18.54 9.21
C LEU A 603 -7.16 17.62 10.25
N SER A 604 -7.71 16.51 9.78
CA SER A 604 -8.21 15.44 10.63
C SER A 604 -7.33 14.20 10.47
N LEU A 605 -6.78 13.73 11.59
CA LEU A 605 -5.97 12.52 11.76
C LEU A 605 -6.62 11.59 12.81
N ALA A 606 -7.94 11.69 12.97
CA ALA A 606 -8.63 10.97 14.03
C ALA A 606 -8.59 9.45 13.79
N GLY A 607 -8.23 8.65 14.80
CA GLY A 607 -8.22 7.19 14.67
C GLY A 607 -7.17 6.65 13.68
N CYS A 608 -5.99 7.27 13.63
CA CYS A 608 -4.91 6.92 12.71
C CYS A 608 -3.81 6.01 13.30
N ASN A 609 -4.06 5.45 14.49
CA ASN A 609 -3.11 4.62 15.25
C ASN A 609 -1.80 5.37 15.56
N LEU A 610 -1.93 6.63 15.93
CA LEU A 610 -0.80 7.52 16.24
C LEU A 610 -0.36 7.37 17.70
N THR A 611 0.94 7.56 17.93
CA THR A 611 1.52 7.65 19.27
C THR A 611 2.10 9.03 19.54
N ALA A 612 2.62 9.25 20.75
CA ALA A 612 3.32 10.49 21.11
C ALA A 612 4.49 10.85 20.15
N GLN A 613 5.08 9.89 19.44
CA GLN A 613 6.25 10.11 18.60
C GLN A 613 5.97 11.05 17.42
N CYS A 614 4.81 10.94 16.76
CA CYS A 614 4.48 11.83 15.65
C CYS A 614 4.14 13.27 16.09
N CYS A 615 3.81 13.48 17.36
CA CYS A 615 3.44 14.79 17.90
C CYS A 615 4.60 15.79 17.85
N ASP A 616 5.86 15.35 17.91
CA ASP A 616 7.03 16.23 17.75
C ASP A 616 7.12 16.81 16.32
N SER A 617 6.89 15.98 15.31
CA SER A 617 6.84 16.39 13.91
C SER A 617 5.69 17.36 13.64
N LEU A 618 4.49 17.07 14.18
CA LEU A 618 3.33 17.95 14.08
C LEU A 618 3.55 19.27 14.83
N SER A 619 4.16 19.22 16.02
CA SER A 619 4.53 20.41 16.78
C SER A 619 5.47 21.30 15.97
N SER A 620 6.50 20.72 15.37
CA SER A 620 7.42 21.44 14.47
C SER A 620 6.69 22.10 13.29
N ALA A 621 5.68 21.44 12.72
CA ALA A 621 4.84 22.03 11.67
C ALA A 621 3.99 23.21 12.19
N LEU A 622 3.42 23.11 13.39
CA LEU A 622 2.66 24.20 14.03
C LEU A 622 3.53 25.42 14.35
N GLN A 623 4.81 25.21 14.67
CA GLN A 623 5.77 26.28 14.99
C GLN A 623 6.30 27.01 13.75
N SER A 624 6.15 26.42 12.56
CA SER A 624 6.60 26.99 11.30
C SER A 624 5.98 28.37 11.06
N SER A 625 6.78 29.34 10.63
CA SER A 625 6.31 30.69 10.29
C SER A 625 5.29 30.73 9.15
N ASN A 626 5.19 29.64 8.39
CA ASN A 626 4.27 29.51 7.27
C ASN A 626 2.97 28.76 7.63
N SER A 627 2.81 28.36 8.89
CA SER A 627 1.62 27.62 9.33
C SER A 627 0.36 28.48 9.22
N VAL A 628 -0.61 28.00 8.45
CA VAL A 628 -1.94 28.61 8.32
C VAL A 628 -3.05 27.74 8.93
N MET A 629 -2.67 26.66 9.62
CA MET A 629 -3.57 25.67 10.20
C MET A 629 -4.46 26.32 11.28
N ARG A 630 -5.76 26.06 11.19
CA ARG A 630 -6.81 26.57 12.08
C ARG A 630 -7.45 25.47 12.91
N GLU A 631 -7.52 24.25 12.38
CA GLU A 631 -8.16 23.12 13.03
C GLU A 631 -7.30 21.87 12.88
N LEU A 632 -7.09 21.19 14.00
CA LEU A 632 -6.38 19.93 14.10
C LEU A 632 -7.18 18.96 14.95
N ASP A 633 -7.62 17.87 14.33
CA ASP A 633 -8.29 16.77 15.02
C ASP A 633 -7.35 15.57 15.13
N LEU A 634 -6.93 15.29 16.36
CA LEU A 634 -6.08 14.15 16.71
C LEU A 634 -6.84 13.10 17.53
N SER A 635 -8.16 13.22 17.62
CA SER A 635 -9.00 12.36 18.46
C SER A 635 -8.74 10.88 18.18
N ASN A 636 -9.01 10.04 19.17
CA ASN A 636 -9.03 8.59 19.00
C ASN A 636 -7.65 7.97 18.69
N ASN A 637 -6.56 8.58 19.15
CA ASN A 637 -5.16 8.10 19.02
C ASN A 637 -4.50 7.90 20.39
N ASP A 638 -3.47 7.06 20.52
CA ASP A 638 -2.79 6.80 21.80
C ASP A 638 -1.64 7.80 22.07
N LEU A 639 -1.99 9.09 22.12
CA LEU A 639 -1.01 10.17 22.27
C LEU A 639 -0.48 10.30 23.70
N GLN A 640 -1.30 9.99 24.69
CA GLN A 640 -1.01 10.14 26.12
C GLN A 640 -0.59 11.57 26.49
N ASP A 641 -0.15 11.78 27.74
CA ASP A 641 0.27 13.11 28.20
C ASP A 641 1.53 13.63 27.49
N SER A 642 2.43 12.73 27.08
CA SER A 642 3.66 13.08 26.37
C SER A 642 3.39 13.64 24.97
N GLY A 643 2.47 13.04 24.20
CA GLY A 643 2.04 13.58 22.91
C GLY A 643 1.37 14.94 23.05
N VAL A 644 0.52 15.09 24.06
CA VAL A 644 -0.12 16.37 24.39
C VAL A 644 0.91 17.43 24.78
N ASN A 645 1.98 17.05 25.49
CA ASN A 645 3.08 17.96 25.82
C ASN A 645 3.76 18.51 24.56
N PHE A 646 4.13 17.64 23.61
CA PHE A 646 4.74 18.06 22.34
C PHE A 646 3.86 19.03 21.56
N ILE A 647 2.56 18.72 21.40
CA ILE A 647 1.63 19.64 20.72
C ILE A 647 1.49 20.95 21.50
N SER A 648 1.43 20.89 22.84
CA SER A 648 1.36 22.08 23.70
C SER A 648 2.57 22.99 23.53
N ASP A 649 3.78 22.44 23.32
CA ASP A 649 4.96 23.23 23.00
C ASP A 649 4.83 23.94 21.64
N GLY A 650 4.19 23.29 20.66
CA GLY A 650 3.89 23.91 19.38
C GLY A 650 2.89 25.06 19.48
N LEU A 651 1.86 24.92 20.33
CA LEU A 651 0.86 25.95 20.59
C LEU A 651 1.43 27.21 21.26
N LYS A 652 2.53 27.09 22.02
CA LYS A 652 3.19 28.24 22.67
C LYS A 652 3.89 29.17 21.66
N SER A 653 4.13 28.70 20.42
CA SER A 653 4.79 29.50 19.40
C SER A 653 3.91 30.66 18.93
N PRO A 654 4.46 31.88 18.78
CA PRO A 654 3.71 33.03 18.25
C PRO A 654 3.26 32.84 16.79
N ASN A 655 3.86 31.87 16.07
CA ASN A 655 3.48 31.54 14.71
C ASN A 655 2.25 30.63 14.65
N CYS A 656 1.88 29.97 15.75
CA CYS A 656 0.77 29.04 15.77
C CYS A 656 -0.57 29.77 15.58
N GLN A 657 -1.35 29.35 14.58
CA GLN A 657 -2.62 29.98 14.21
C GLN A 657 -3.86 29.14 14.57
N LEU A 658 -3.65 28.05 15.31
CA LEU A 658 -4.65 27.04 15.63
C LEU A 658 -5.75 27.61 16.52
N GLN A 659 -7.00 27.36 16.14
CA GLN A 659 -8.21 27.82 16.84
C GLN A 659 -9.01 26.66 17.42
N ILE A 660 -9.00 25.50 16.76
CA ILE A 660 -9.75 24.31 17.18
C ILE A 660 -8.77 23.16 17.33
N LEU A 661 -8.78 22.53 18.50
CA LEU A 661 -7.93 21.39 18.81
C LEU A 661 -8.77 20.29 19.47
N ARG A 662 -8.71 19.08 18.90
CA ARG A 662 -9.43 17.92 19.45
C ARG A 662 -8.47 16.81 19.82
N PHE A 663 -8.57 16.40 21.08
CA PHE A 663 -7.88 15.29 21.72
C PHE A 663 -8.86 14.27 22.29
N SER A 664 -10.07 14.16 21.75
CA SER A 664 -11.09 13.26 22.31
C SER A 664 -10.57 11.82 22.34
N GLY A 665 -10.61 11.12 23.47
CA GLY A 665 -10.15 9.73 23.57
C GLY A 665 -8.66 9.53 23.24
N CYS A 666 -7.79 10.46 23.67
CA CYS A 666 -6.34 10.42 23.45
C CYS A 666 -5.51 9.93 24.65
N MET A 667 -6.16 9.35 25.66
CA MET A 667 -5.52 8.84 26.89
C MET A 667 -4.87 9.96 27.72
N VAL A 668 -5.43 11.17 27.65
CA VAL A 668 -4.92 12.35 28.37
C VAL A 668 -5.32 12.27 29.85
N THR A 669 -4.38 12.54 30.75
CA THR A 669 -4.64 12.60 32.19
C THR A 669 -4.65 14.05 32.69
N GLU A 670 -4.69 14.22 34.01
CA GLU A 670 -4.52 15.52 34.66
C GLU A 670 -3.20 16.22 34.26
N GLU A 671 -2.12 15.46 34.08
CA GLU A 671 -0.82 16.01 33.70
C GLU A 671 -0.89 16.66 32.31
N GLY A 672 -1.47 15.96 31.33
CA GLY A 672 -1.71 16.48 29.99
C GLY A 672 -2.58 17.74 29.97
N CYS A 673 -3.59 17.81 30.83
CA CYS A 673 -4.41 19.02 30.98
C CYS A 673 -3.58 20.21 31.50
N GLY A 674 -2.60 19.94 32.37
CA GLY A 674 -1.61 20.93 32.82
C GLY A 674 -0.79 21.52 31.67
N TYR A 675 -0.28 20.67 30.76
CA TYR A 675 0.46 21.12 29.59
C TYR A 675 -0.37 22.01 28.66
N VAL A 676 -1.61 21.59 28.34
CA VAL A 676 -2.50 22.38 27.49
C VAL A 676 -2.86 23.71 28.15
N SER A 677 -3.16 23.72 29.45
CA SER A 677 -3.48 24.97 30.15
C SER A 677 -2.31 25.95 30.21
N SER A 678 -1.09 25.43 30.34
CA SER A 678 0.14 26.24 30.20
C SER A 678 0.23 26.87 28.81
N ALA A 679 -0.04 26.10 27.75
CA ALA A 679 -0.06 26.61 26.38
C ALA A 679 -1.20 27.60 26.12
N LEU A 680 -2.40 27.41 26.70
CA LEU A 680 -3.48 28.39 26.61
C LEU A 680 -3.14 29.71 27.30
N SER A 681 -2.19 29.69 28.24
CA SER A 681 -1.71 30.86 28.96
C SER A 681 -0.62 31.64 28.21
N SER A 682 -0.07 31.11 27.11
CA SER A 682 0.91 31.83 26.30
C SER A 682 0.27 33.00 25.57
N ASN A 683 1.06 34.04 25.33
CA ASN A 683 0.62 35.21 24.57
C ASN A 683 1.47 35.36 23.29
N PRO A 684 0.89 35.18 22.09
CA PRO A 684 -0.53 34.93 21.82
C PRO A 684 -0.91 33.45 21.93
N SER A 685 -2.10 33.17 22.48
CA SER A 685 -2.84 31.93 22.23
C SER A 685 -4.02 32.23 21.29
N HIS A 686 -4.29 31.33 20.36
CA HIS A 686 -5.35 31.46 19.35
C HIS A 686 -6.48 30.44 19.51
N VAL A 687 -6.33 29.48 20.42
CA VAL A 687 -7.29 28.40 20.64
C VAL A 687 -8.60 28.95 21.22
N ARG A 688 -9.71 28.58 20.58
CA ARG A 688 -11.10 28.94 20.92
C ARG A 688 -11.93 27.73 21.30
N GLU A 689 -11.65 26.57 20.70
CA GLU A 689 -12.33 25.31 20.98
C GLU A 689 -11.30 24.24 21.34
N LEU A 690 -11.52 23.60 22.49
CA LEU A 690 -10.73 22.48 22.97
C LEU A 690 -11.65 21.32 23.34
N ASP A 691 -11.50 20.19 22.65
CA ASP A 691 -12.19 18.95 22.98
C ASP A 691 -11.23 17.93 23.61
N LEU A 692 -11.43 17.67 24.90
CA LEU A 692 -10.74 16.66 25.72
C LEU A 692 -11.72 15.58 26.19
N SER A 693 -12.88 15.42 25.56
CA SER A 693 -13.85 14.42 25.95
C SER A 693 -13.28 13.00 25.90
N TYR A 694 -13.79 12.12 26.76
CA TYR A 694 -13.42 10.72 26.89
C TYR A 694 -11.92 10.50 27.19
N ASN A 695 -11.34 11.42 27.95
CA ASN A 695 -10.03 11.30 28.59
C ASN A 695 -10.20 11.22 30.12
N HIS A 696 -9.10 11.29 30.88
CA HIS A 696 -9.10 11.33 32.35
C HIS A 696 -8.49 12.63 32.89
N PRO A 697 -9.08 13.80 32.59
CA PRO A 697 -8.52 15.08 33.01
C PRO A 697 -8.39 15.26 34.54
N GLY A 698 -9.03 14.40 35.34
CA GLY A 698 -9.06 14.53 36.80
C GLY A 698 -9.87 15.76 37.24
N GLN A 699 -10.18 15.85 38.53
CA GLN A 699 -10.94 17.00 39.04
C GLN A 699 -10.14 18.30 38.92
N SER A 700 -8.84 18.23 39.21
CA SER A 700 -7.91 19.34 39.15
C SER A 700 -7.68 19.81 37.72
N GLY A 701 -7.44 18.92 36.74
CA GLY A 701 -7.30 19.32 35.34
C GLY A 701 -8.55 19.97 34.77
N VAL A 702 -9.74 19.47 35.12
CA VAL A 702 -11.03 20.10 34.77
C VAL A 702 -11.14 21.51 35.36
N GLN A 703 -10.83 21.68 36.65
CA GLN A 703 -10.84 23.01 37.29
C GLN A 703 -9.85 23.97 36.62
N LEU A 704 -8.65 23.49 36.30
CA LEU A 704 -7.57 24.27 35.70
C LEU A 704 -7.95 24.80 34.31
N LEU A 705 -8.65 23.99 33.51
CA LEU A 705 -9.14 24.39 32.19
C LEU A 705 -10.42 25.23 32.24
N ASN A 706 -11.35 24.94 33.15
CA ASN A 706 -12.56 25.76 33.35
C ASN A 706 -12.21 27.19 33.76
N HIS A 707 -11.20 27.38 34.62
CA HIS A 707 -10.72 28.73 34.96
C HIS A 707 -10.27 29.52 33.71
N LYS A 708 -9.69 28.85 32.70
CA LYS A 708 -9.28 29.51 31.45
C LYS A 708 -10.46 29.88 30.56
N LEU A 709 -11.56 29.13 30.65
CA LEU A 709 -12.80 29.43 29.93
C LEU A 709 -13.54 30.63 30.54
N GLU A 710 -13.48 30.80 31.87
CA GLU A 710 -14.17 31.88 32.59
C GLU A 710 -13.42 33.23 32.55
N ASP A 711 -12.09 33.21 32.39
CA ASP A 711 -11.27 34.43 32.41
C ASP A 711 -11.25 35.12 31.02
N PRO A 712 -11.72 36.38 30.92
CA PRO A 712 -11.86 37.10 29.65
C PRO A 712 -10.52 37.47 28.99
N ASN A 713 -9.39 37.28 29.68
CA ASN A 713 -8.07 37.48 29.10
C ASN A 713 -7.65 36.33 28.16
N TYR A 714 -8.32 35.18 28.22
CA TYR A 714 -8.09 34.05 27.31
C TYR A 714 -9.13 34.02 26.18
N LYS A 715 -8.76 33.38 25.06
CA LYS A 715 -9.63 33.29 23.87
C LYS A 715 -10.50 32.02 23.82
N LEU A 716 -10.33 31.11 24.77
CA LEU A 716 -11.09 29.86 24.83
C LEU A 716 -12.57 30.16 25.06
N GLN A 717 -13.44 29.57 24.24
CA GLN A 717 -14.89 29.78 24.24
C GLN A 717 -15.68 28.47 24.41
N ILE A 718 -15.12 27.37 23.92
CA ILE A 718 -15.74 26.05 23.96
C ILE A 718 -14.73 25.09 24.57
N LEU A 719 -15.13 24.43 25.65
CA LEU A 719 -14.34 23.40 26.33
C LEU A 719 -15.22 22.18 26.53
N ASN A 720 -14.77 21.02 26.05
CA ASN A 720 -15.41 19.74 26.34
C ASN A 720 -14.45 18.84 27.12
N VAL A 721 -14.83 18.44 28.33
CA VAL A 721 -14.04 17.59 29.24
C VAL A 721 -14.86 16.42 29.78
N ASP A 722 -15.98 16.08 29.13
CA ASP A 722 -16.82 14.95 29.52
C ASP A 722 -16.05 13.65 29.33
N HIS A 723 -15.79 12.91 30.41
CA HIS A 723 -14.94 11.71 30.41
C HIS A 723 -15.72 10.40 30.22
N GLY A 724 -17.06 10.41 30.19
CA GLY A 724 -17.88 9.24 29.83
C GLY A 724 -17.83 8.02 30.78
N GLY A 725 -17.09 8.08 31.91
CA GLY A 725 -17.04 7.03 32.94
C GLY A 725 -15.67 6.90 33.66
N GLU A 726 -15.56 6.00 34.65
CA GLU A 726 -14.34 5.80 35.47
C GLU A 726 -13.19 5.03 34.77
N VAL A 727 -13.42 4.43 33.59
CA VAL A 727 -12.46 3.50 32.96
C VAL A 727 -11.94 4.06 31.62
N MET A 728 -10.61 3.93 31.45
CA MET A 728 -9.83 4.24 30.27
C MET A 728 -10.30 3.48 29.04
N MET A 729 -10.74 4.22 28.01
CA MET A 729 -11.20 3.61 26.76
C MET A 729 -10.55 4.30 25.57
N THR A 730 -9.74 3.53 24.85
CA THR A 730 -9.38 3.82 23.46
C THR A 730 -10.65 3.98 22.64
N ALA A 731 -10.65 4.94 21.73
CA ALA A 731 -11.81 5.23 20.92
C ALA A 731 -12.19 4.13 19.91
N GLY A 732 -13.43 4.20 19.41
CA GLY A 732 -14.00 3.30 18.41
C GLY A 732 -15.43 2.84 18.74
N LEU A 733 -15.94 1.86 18.00
CA LEU A 733 -17.31 1.29 18.16
C LEU A 733 -17.65 0.90 19.60
N ARG A 734 -16.65 0.50 20.39
CA ARG A 734 -16.81 0.15 21.81
C ARG A 734 -17.32 1.34 22.64
N LYS A 735 -16.80 2.54 22.39
CA LYS A 735 -17.20 3.78 23.07
C LYS A 735 -18.64 4.16 22.74
N SER A 736 -19.02 4.11 21.46
CA SER A 736 -20.39 4.37 21.00
C SER A 736 -21.39 3.35 21.56
N PHE A 737 -21.00 2.08 21.61
CA PHE A 737 -21.79 1.01 22.22
C PHE A 737 -22.06 1.25 23.71
N LEU A 738 -21.03 1.69 24.46
CA LEU A 738 -21.16 2.03 25.87
C LEU A 738 -22.08 3.24 26.10
N LYS A 739 -21.99 4.27 25.25
CA LYS A 739 -22.91 5.42 25.30
C LYS A 739 -24.37 4.97 25.11
N CYS A 740 -24.62 4.07 24.16
CA CYS A 740 -25.95 3.48 23.96
C CYS A 740 -26.41 2.69 25.19
N GLN A 741 -25.53 1.93 25.84
CA GLN A 741 -25.85 1.20 27.07
C GLN A 741 -26.19 2.14 28.23
N GLN A 742 -25.38 3.18 28.46
CA GLN A 742 -25.61 4.15 29.55
C GLN A 742 -26.92 4.92 29.36
N CYS A 743 -27.26 5.28 28.12
CA CYS A 743 -28.51 5.97 27.79
C CYS A 743 -29.75 5.08 28.01
N LEU A 744 -29.68 3.80 27.64
CA LEU A 744 -30.83 2.89 27.69
C LEU A 744 -30.96 2.17 29.04
N TYR A 745 -29.86 2.02 29.79
CA TYR A 745 -29.79 1.31 31.06
C TYR A 745 -29.08 2.14 32.15
N PRO A 746 -29.61 3.32 32.52
CA PRO A 746 -28.97 4.19 33.50
C PRO A 746 -28.84 3.50 34.87
N GLY A 747 -27.65 3.57 35.47
CA GLY A 747 -27.35 2.98 36.79
C GLY A 747 -27.09 1.48 36.82
N GLN A 748 -27.12 0.79 35.66
CA GLN A 748 -26.73 -0.62 35.58
C GLN A 748 -25.23 -0.78 35.31
N ARG A 749 -24.63 -1.84 35.85
CA ARG A 749 -23.23 -2.21 35.55
C ARG A 749 -23.09 -2.53 34.06
N VAL A 750 -22.10 -1.90 33.41
CA VAL A 750 -21.76 -2.10 31.99
C VAL A 750 -21.54 -3.59 31.70
N VAL A 751 -22.11 -4.04 30.58
CA VAL A 751 -22.00 -5.43 30.11
C VAL A 751 -21.24 -5.44 28.81
N GLU A 752 -20.10 -6.12 28.78
CA GLU A 752 -19.28 -6.24 27.57
C GLU A 752 -19.77 -7.39 26.68
N LEU A 753 -19.75 -7.18 25.36
CA LEU A 753 -19.96 -8.27 24.41
C LEU A 753 -18.78 -9.21 24.45
N GLN A 754 -19.06 -10.48 24.77
CA GLN A 754 -18.06 -11.53 24.84
C GLN A 754 -17.83 -12.10 23.44
N LYS A 755 -16.56 -12.15 22.99
CA LYS A 755 -16.20 -12.91 21.79
C LYS A 755 -16.72 -14.35 21.92
N LEU A 756 -17.19 -14.94 20.82
CA LEU A 756 -17.38 -16.38 20.79
C LEU A 756 -16.04 -17.03 21.12
N SER A 757 -15.96 -17.84 22.17
CA SER A 757 -14.73 -18.54 22.55
C SER A 757 -14.09 -19.22 21.33
N ASP A 758 -12.83 -18.90 21.04
CA ASP A 758 -12.04 -19.50 19.96
C ASP A 758 -11.73 -20.98 20.21
N THR A 759 -11.93 -21.44 21.46
CA THR A 759 -11.75 -22.84 21.82
C THR A 759 -13.06 -23.60 21.70
N GLN A 760 -13.00 -24.79 21.11
CA GLN A 760 -14.11 -25.73 21.00
C GLN A 760 -14.56 -26.31 22.36
N TRP A 761 -13.84 -25.99 23.43
CA TRP A 761 -13.91 -26.66 24.75
C TRP A 761 -14.69 -25.89 25.81
N ALA A 762 -15.04 -24.62 25.56
CA ALA A 762 -15.79 -23.81 26.50
C ALA A 762 -17.25 -23.66 26.07
N CYS A 763 -18.18 -23.87 27.01
CA CYS A 763 -19.58 -23.53 26.77
C CYS A 763 -19.71 -22.05 26.42
N ARG A 764 -20.49 -21.75 25.39
CA ARG A 764 -20.66 -20.40 24.85
C ARG A 764 -21.67 -19.56 25.65
N GLU A 765 -22.15 -20.00 26.83
CA GLU A 765 -23.18 -19.32 27.63
C GLU A 765 -23.00 -17.81 27.75
N ARG A 766 -21.77 -17.35 28.03
CA ARG A 766 -21.47 -15.95 28.32
C ARG A 766 -21.81 -15.01 27.16
N SER A 767 -21.66 -15.46 25.91
CA SER A 767 -21.89 -14.62 24.72
C SER A 767 -23.39 -14.38 24.44
N PRO A 768 -24.26 -15.40 24.29
CA PRO A 768 -25.70 -15.20 24.17
C PRO A 768 -26.28 -14.47 25.38
N LYS A 769 -25.81 -14.76 26.61
CA LYS A 769 -26.29 -14.09 27.83
C LYS A 769 -25.95 -12.60 27.85
N ALA A 770 -24.72 -12.23 27.49
CA ALA A 770 -24.32 -10.83 27.37
C ALA A 770 -25.11 -10.12 26.28
N LEU A 771 -25.21 -10.74 25.09
CA LEU A 771 -25.97 -10.22 23.95
C LEU A 771 -27.45 -10.00 24.28
N ASN A 772 -28.07 -10.98 24.94
CA ASN A 772 -29.46 -10.95 25.37
C ASN A 772 -29.73 -9.78 26.35
N LYS A 773 -28.76 -9.44 27.21
CA LYS A 773 -28.87 -8.34 28.17
C LYS A 773 -28.70 -6.95 27.55
N VAL A 774 -27.93 -6.81 26.47
CA VAL A 774 -27.58 -5.51 25.84
C VAL A 774 -28.17 -5.32 24.44
N LEU A 775 -29.07 -6.21 24.02
CA LEU A 775 -29.57 -6.26 22.64
C LEU A 775 -30.13 -4.92 22.16
N LYS A 776 -30.87 -4.20 23.00
CA LYS A 776 -31.44 -2.89 22.65
C LYS A 776 -30.38 -1.82 22.40
N ALA A 777 -29.31 -1.83 23.20
CA ALA A 777 -28.18 -0.93 23.01
C ALA A 777 -27.38 -1.27 21.75
N LEU A 778 -27.31 -2.55 21.40
CA LEU A 778 -26.70 -2.99 20.14
C LEU A 778 -27.53 -2.58 18.92
N ILE A 779 -28.85 -2.81 18.95
CA ILE A 779 -29.76 -2.37 17.87
C ILE A 779 -29.66 -0.87 17.69
N LYS A 780 -29.70 -0.08 18.78
CA LYS A 780 -29.54 1.37 18.71
C LYS A 780 -28.23 1.78 18.06
N LEU A 781 -27.10 1.20 18.48
CA LEU A 781 -25.80 1.47 17.86
C LEU A 781 -25.79 1.15 16.36
N LEU A 782 -26.30 -0.02 15.97
CA LEU A 782 -26.35 -0.43 14.57
C LEU A 782 -27.26 0.50 13.75
N THR A 783 -28.37 0.96 14.32
CA THR A 783 -29.25 1.96 13.70
C THR A 783 -28.51 3.28 13.52
N ASP A 784 -27.85 3.79 14.57
CA ASP A 784 -27.07 5.03 14.54
C ASP A 784 -25.95 4.98 13.47
N ILE A 785 -25.29 3.83 13.29
CA ILE A 785 -24.28 3.60 12.24
C ILE A 785 -24.93 3.49 10.85
N SER A 786 -26.11 2.89 10.75
CA SER A 786 -26.80 2.70 9.47
C SER A 786 -27.42 3.98 8.90
N GLU A 787 -27.76 4.92 9.78
CA GLU A 787 -28.43 6.20 9.53
C GLU A 787 -27.49 7.40 9.64
N SER A 788 -26.20 7.18 9.93
CA SER A 788 -25.20 8.25 10.00
C SER A 788 -25.09 8.99 8.67
N ASP A 789 -25.00 10.32 8.71
CA ASP A 789 -24.76 11.16 7.54
C ASP A 789 -23.51 12.03 7.78
N PRO A 790 -22.43 11.89 6.97
CA PRO A 790 -22.27 10.94 5.86
C PRO A 790 -22.22 9.47 6.32
N PRO A 791 -22.58 8.51 5.43
CA PRO A 791 -22.67 7.09 5.78
C PRO A 791 -21.32 6.52 6.19
N ASP A 792 -21.27 5.96 7.40
CA ASP A 792 -20.12 5.23 7.93
C ASP A 792 -19.74 4.06 7.00
N THR A 793 -18.45 3.78 6.83
CA THR A 793 -17.93 2.59 6.14
C THR A 793 -18.59 1.28 6.63
N ALA A 794 -18.97 1.22 7.91
CA ALA A 794 -19.66 0.08 8.53
C ALA A 794 -21.18 0.09 8.33
N ALA A 795 -21.78 1.10 7.67
CA ALA A 795 -23.22 1.20 7.48
C ALA A 795 -23.81 0.02 6.68
N GLY A 796 -23.05 -0.54 5.74
CA GLY A 796 -23.44 -1.74 5.00
C GLY A 796 -23.57 -2.98 5.90
N ASP A 797 -22.55 -3.22 6.72
CA ASP A 797 -22.53 -4.31 7.70
C ASP A 797 -23.58 -4.11 8.78
N ALA A 798 -23.77 -2.87 9.25
CA ALA A 798 -24.80 -2.53 10.22
C ALA A 798 -26.21 -2.83 9.69
N LYS A 799 -26.51 -2.46 8.43
CA LYS A 799 -27.77 -2.82 7.76
C LYS A 799 -27.94 -4.33 7.61
N MET A 800 -26.86 -5.06 7.33
CA MET A 800 -26.89 -6.52 7.26
C MET A 800 -27.21 -7.14 8.63
N TYR A 801 -26.54 -6.69 9.70
CA TYR A 801 -26.80 -7.17 11.06
C TYR A 801 -28.21 -6.81 11.55
N LEU A 802 -28.70 -5.60 11.29
CA LEU A 802 -30.08 -5.21 11.61
C LEU A 802 -31.11 -6.10 10.89
N ARG A 803 -30.85 -6.51 9.65
CA ARG A 803 -31.70 -7.47 8.92
C ARG A 803 -31.64 -8.89 9.49
N ALA A 804 -30.52 -9.27 10.09
CA ALA A 804 -30.34 -10.59 10.70
C ALA A 804 -30.95 -10.69 12.12
N ILE A 805 -31.16 -9.57 12.82
CA ILE A 805 -31.86 -9.52 14.11
C ILE A 805 -33.37 -9.49 13.86
N ASP A 806 -33.92 -10.62 13.44
CA ASP A 806 -35.36 -10.82 13.24
C ASP A 806 -36.01 -11.60 14.40
N PHE A 807 -37.31 -11.87 14.28
CA PHE A 807 -38.04 -12.59 15.33
C PHE A 807 -37.54 -14.04 15.51
N GLU A 808 -37.11 -14.71 14.45
CA GLU A 808 -36.52 -16.05 14.52
C GLU A 808 -35.22 -16.04 15.33
N PHE A 809 -34.37 -15.03 15.12
CA PHE A 809 -33.17 -14.80 15.91
C PHE A 809 -33.48 -14.62 17.40
N LEU A 810 -34.51 -13.85 17.77
CA LEU A 810 -34.90 -13.65 19.17
C LEU A 810 -35.36 -14.95 19.84
N VAL A 811 -36.18 -15.74 19.15
CA VAL A 811 -36.63 -17.06 19.65
C VAL A 811 -35.43 -17.98 19.86
N CYS A 812 -34.49 -18.01 18.91
CA CYS A 812 -33.27 -18.80 19.02
C CYS A 812 -32.36 -18.29 20.15
N LEU A 813 -32.27 -16.98 20.38
CA LEU A 813 -31.46 -16.37 21.43
C LEU A 813 -31.98 -16.74 22.82
N GLU A 814 -33.30 -16.70 23.06
CA GLU A 814 -33.91 -17.10 24.34
C GLU A 814 -33.72 -18.59 24.64
N ILE A 815 -33.96 -19.43 23.64
CA ILE A 815 -33.76 -20.88 23.74
C ILE A 815 -32.28 -21.18 24.04
N THR A 816 -31.37 -20.60 23.27
CA THR A 816 -29.93 -20.84 23.40
C THR A 816 -29.39 -20.35 24.74
N THR A 817 -29.83 -19.18 25.21
CA THR A 817 -29.41 -18.62 26.50
C THR A 817 -29.81 -19.56 27.65
N THR A 818 -31.04 -20.09 27.61
CA THR A 818 -31.56 -20.99 28.65
C THR A 818 -30.84 -22.34 28.66
N VAL A 819 -30.70 -22.98 27.49
CA VAL A 819 -30.04 -24.29 27.38
C VAL A 819 -28.54 -24.19 27.69
N PHE A 820 -27.86 -23.13 27.25
CA PHE A 820 -26.44 -22.93 27.57
C PHE A 820 -26.20 -22.55 29.03
N GLN A 821 -27.14 -21.90 29.70
CA GLN A 821 -27.03 -21.66 31.14
C GLN A 821 -27.06 -22.95 31.94
N VAL A 822 -27.90 -23.92 31.55
CA VAL A 822 -27.97 -25.23 32.19
C VAL A 822 -26.73 -26.07 31.89
N THR A 823 -26.27 -26.08 30.63
CA THR A 823 -25.10 -26.88 30.21
C THR A 823 -23.75 -26.22 30.55
N GLY A 824 -23.72 -24.90 30.76
CA GLY A 824 -22.53 -24.14 31.14
C GLY A 824 -21.97 -24.56 32.50
N VAL A 825 -22.84 -24.84 33.47
CA VAL A 825 -22.45 -25.32 34.80
C VAL A 825 -21.73 -26.67 34.71
N THR A 826 -22.22 -27.60 33.90
CA THR A 826 -21.53 -28.87 33.62
C THR A 826 -20.20 -28.64 32.93
N SER A 827 -20.17 -27.77 31.91
CA SER A 827 -18.95 -27.46 31.16
C SER A 827 -17.86 -26.88 32.05
N ASP A 828 -18.19 -26.01 33.00
CA ASP A 828 -17.24 -25.43 33.95
C ASP A 828 -16.78 -26.47 34.99
N ALA A 829 -17.69 -27.30 35.50
CA ALA A 829 -17.37 -28.39 36.44
C ALA A 829 -16.44 -29.45 35.81
N LEU A 830 -16.73 -29.83 34.55
CA LEU A 830 -15.92 -30.77 33.77
C LEU A 830 -14.49 -30.26 33.49
N GLN A 831 -14.25 -28.95 33.60
CA GLN A 831 -12.94 -28.34 33.36
C GLN A 831 -12.08 -28.17 34.62
N GLN A 832 -12.56 -28.59 35.81
CA GLN A 832 -11.79 -28.48 37.05
C GLN A 832 -10.57 -29.42 37.07
N LYS A 833 -9.44 -28.94 37.61
CA LYS A 833 -8.16 -29.66 37.61
C LYS A 833 -8.15 -30.90 38.53
N ASP A 834 -9.04 -30.92 39.50
CA ASP A 834 -9.16 -31.92 40.56
C ASP A 834 -10.41 -32.80 40.43
N LEU A 835 -11.08 -32.73 39.27
CA LEU A 835 -12.30 -33.47 39.00
C LEU A 835 -12.05 -34.97 38.94
N ASP A 836 -12.73 -35.71 39.82
CA ASP A 836 -12.82 -37.16 39.71
C ASP A 836 -13.95 -37.58 38.76
N LEU A 837 -13.81 -38.77 38.20
CA LEU A 837 -14.73 -39.35 37.24
C LEU A 837 -16.16 -39.53 37.80
N SER A 838 -16.32 -39.87 39.08
CA SER A 838 -17.63 -40.10 39.70
C SER A 838 -18.40 -38.79 39.81
N THR A 839 -17.72 -37.75 40.28
CA THR A 839 -18.21 -36.37 40.31
C THR A 839 -18.60 -35.91 38.90
N ALA A 840 -17.81 -36.24 37.87
CA ALA A 840 -18.15 -35.92 36.47
C ALA A 840 -19.44 -36.62 35.98
N TYR A 841 -19.67 -37.89 36.35
CA TYR A 841 -20.91 -38.60 36.05
C TYR A 841 -22.11 -37.99 36.79
N THR A 842 -22.00 -37.75 38.10
CA THR A 842 -23.10 -37.17 38.89
C THR A 842 -23.50 -35.79 38.40
N VAL A 843 -22.52 -34.93 38.06
CA VAL A 843 -22.79 -33.59 37.53
C VAL A 843 -23.43 -33.65 36.14
N THR A 844 -23.01 -34.60 35.29
CA THR A 844 -23.60 -34.75 33.95
C THR A 844 -25.00 -35.33 34.01
N ASP A 845 -25.26 -36.30 34.88
CA ASP A 845 -26.58 -36.93 35.06
C ASP A 845 -27.61 -35.94 35.61
N GLY A 846 -27.24 -35.14 36.62
CA GLY A 846 -28.11 -34.08 37.14
C GLY A 846 -28.47 -33.02 36.08
N VAL A 847 -27.55 -32.71 35.16
CA VAL A 847 -27.84 -31.80 34.05
C VAL A 847 -28.66 -32.46 32.94
N LEU A 848 -28.43 -33.74 32.64
CA LEU A 848 -29.29 -34.50 31.74
C LEU A 848 -30.74 -34.52 32.24
N ASP A 849 -30.96 -34.71 33.53
CA ASP A 849 -32.31 -34.66 34.12
C ASP A 849 -32.91 -33.25 34.06
N THR A 850 -32.10 -32.22 34.29
CA THR A 850 -32.54 -30.82 34.14
C THR A 850 -32.94 -30.51 32.69
N VAL A 851 -32.16 -30.95 31.69
CA VAL A 851 -32.46 -30.76 30.26
C VAL A 851 -33.70 -31.56 29.83
N LYS A 852 -33.91 -32.77 30.38
CA LYS A 852 -35.14 -33.55 30.17
C LYS A 852 -36.36 -32.81 30.72
N ASN A 853 -36.25 -32.20 31.90
CA ASN A 853 -37.33 -31.41 32.51
C ASN A 853 -37.64 -30.14 31.71
N LEU A 854 -36.62 -29.50 31.11
CA LEU A 854 -36.82 -28.36 30.20
C LEU A 854 -37.61 -28.73 28.94
N ARG A 855 -37.66 -30.01 28.56
CA ARG A 855 -38.38 -30.51 27.38
C ARG A 855 -39.90 -30.56 27.60
N SER A 856 -40.49 -29.45 28.03
CA SER A 856 -41.93 -29.29 28.26
C SER A 856 -42.52 -28.23 27.32
N GLU A 857 -43.82 -28.35 27.04
CA GLU A 857 -44.54 -27.34 26.24
C GLU A 857 -44.72 -26.02 27.00
N GLU A 858 -44.88 -26.08 28.33
CA GLU A 858 -45.07 -24.89 29.18
C GLU A 858 -43.80 -24.04 29.26
N GLU A 859 -42.63 -24.67 29.35
CA GLU A 859 -41.34 -23.97 29.33
C GLU A 859 -41.11 -23.31 27.97
N PHE A 860 -41.39 -24.01 26.87
CA PHE A 860 -41.31 -23.43 25.53
C PHE A 860 -42.21 -22.21 25.38
N LYS A 861 -43.48 -22.29 25.83
CA LYS A 861 -44.42 -21.15 25.77
C LYS A 861 -43.90 -19.95 26.56
N THR A 862 -43.29 -20.18 27.72
CA THR A 862 -42.69 -19.12 28.54
C THR A 862 -41.51 -18.45 27.83
N LEU A 863 -40.62 -19.23 27.21
CA LEU A 863 -39.49 -18.70 26.43
C LEU A 863 -39.95 -17.95 25.17
N PHE A 864 -40.96 -18.48 24.48
CA PHE A 864 -41.53 -17.86 23.30
C PHE A 864 -42.23 -16.53 23.64
N GLN A 865 -42.92 -16.46 24.78
CA GLN A 865 -43.52 -15.23 25.28
C GLN A 865 -42.46 -14.18 25.64
N LYS A 866 -41.34 -14.57 26.25
CA LYS A 866 -40.19 -13.66 26.48
C LYS A 866 -39.61 -13.12 25.18
N ALA A 867 -39.56 -13.93 24.11
CA ALA A 867 -39.13 -13.48 22.79
C ALA A 867 -40.11 -12.47 22.17
N ILE A 868 -41.42 -12.64 22.39
CA ILE A 868 -42.46 -11.67 21.98
C ILE A 868 -42.26 -10.34 22.72
N GLU A 869 -42.17 -10.37 24.04
CA GLU A 869 -41.95 -9.16 24.87
C GLU A 869 -40.66 -8.42 24.45
N LYS A 870 -39.60 -9.16 24.12
CA LYS A 870 -38.35 -8.59 23.60
C LYS A 870 -38.48 -8.01 22.20
N ALA A 871 -39.27 -8.64 21.33
CA ALA A 871 -39.54 -8.09 19.99
C ALA A 871 -40.29 -6.77 20.10
N GLU A 872 -41.28 -6.68 20.99
CA GLU A 872 -42.02 -5.45 21.28
C GLU A 872 -41.11 -4.36 21.86
N ASP A 873 -40.26 -4.68 22.83
CA ASP A 873 -39.33 -3.73 23.45
C ASP A 873 -38.23 -3.23 22.48
N ALA A 874 -37.84 -4.07 21.51
CA ALA A 874 -36.83 -3.76 20.50
C ALA A 874 -37.40 -3.15 19.20
N GLY A 875 -38.73 -3.05 19.05
CA GLY A 875 -39.37 -2.55 17.83
C GLY A 875 -39.24 -3.50 16.63
N ILE A 876 -39.07 -4.80 16.85
CA ILE A 876 -38.95 -5.82 15.81
C ILE A 876 -40.34 -6.34 15.46
N CYS A 877 -40.63 -6.44 14.15
CA CYS A 877 -41.93 -6.90 13.66
C CYS A 877 -42.19 -8.36 14.09
N ILE A 878 -43.29 -8.57 14.83
CA ILE A 878 -43.77 -9.91 15.18
C ILE A 878 -44.60 -10.45 14.01
N PRO A 879 -44.26 -11.60 13.43
CA PRO A 879 -45.01 -12.17 12.33
C PRO A 879 -46.45 -12.53 12.73
N THR A 880 -47.44 -11.94 12.07
CA THR A 880 -48.85 -12.36 12.22
C THR A 880 -49.11 -13.62 11.40
N VAL A 881 -49.50 -14.72 12.06
CA VAL A 881 -49.90 -15.96 11.39
C VAL A 881 -51.27 -15.77 10.71
N PRO A 882 -51.41 -15.97 9.39
CA PRO A 882 -52.73 -16.06 8.77
C PRO A 882 -53.44 -17.33 9.25
N PRO A 883 -54.73 -17.30 9.58
CA PRO A 883 -55.46 -18.49 10.02
C PRO A 883 -55.66 -19.43 8.82
N GLY A 884 -54.83 -20.47 8.72
CA GLY A 884 -55.04 -21.54 7.73
C GLY A 884 -53.80 -22.39 7.43
N HIS A 885 -53.92 -23.70 7.64
CA HIS A 885 -52.95 -24.70 7.18
C HIS A 885 -52.76 -24.64 5.66
N LEU A 886 -51.62 -24.11 5.19
CA LEU A 886 -51.21 -24.27 3.79
C LEU A 886 -50.13 -25.34 3.66
N ARG A 887 -50.55 -26.48 3.11
CA ARG A 887 -49.70 -27.57 2.62
C ARG A 887 -48.70 -27.01 1.58
N LYS A 888 -47.39 -27.21 1.78
CA LYS A 888 -46.38 -27.02 0.72
C LYS A 888 -46.72 -27.90 -0.49
N LYS A 889 -46.97 -27.29 -1.65
CA LYS A 889 -46.95 -27.99 -2.94
C LYS A 889 -45.48 -28.22 -3.33
N ASN A 890 -45.10 -29.48 -3.57
CA ASN A 890 -43.79 -29.80 -4.13
C ASN A 890 -43.68 -29.24 -5.55
N VAL A 891 -42.65 -28.44 -5.80
CA VAL A 891 -42.28 -28.00 -7.15
C VAL A 891 -41.56 -29.17 -7.85
N PRO A 892 -42.00 -29.61 -9.03
CA PRO A 892 -41.34 -30.69 -9.76
C PRO A 892 -39.90 -30.31 -10.15
N ALA A 893 -38.96 -31.26 -10.02
CA ALA A 893 -37.52 -31.08 -10.19
C ALA A 893 -37.05 -30.44 -11.52
N ARG A 894 -37.93 -30.36 -12.52
CA ARG A 894 -37.67 -29.72 -13.82
C ARG A 894 -37.54 -28.19 -13.79
N TYR A 895 -37.89 -27.54 -12.67
CA TYR A 895 -37.75 -26.09 -12.51
C TYR A 895 -36.49 -25.65 -11.73
N LEU A 896 -35.58 -26.57 -11.38
CA LEU A 896 -34.35 -26.24 -10.63
C LEU A 896 -33.19 -25.64 -11.47
N HIS A 897 -33.33 -25.50 -12.79
CA HIS A 897 -32.24 -25.07 -13.65
C HIS A 897 -32.39 -23.68 -14.29
N SER A 898 -33.38 -22.88 -13.89
CA SER A 898 -33.38 -21.44 -14.21
C SER A 898 -33.18 -20.63 -12.94
N ALA A 899 -31.94 -20.16 -12.75
CA ALA A 899 -31.60 -19.17 -11.75
C ALA A 899 -32.17 -17.79 -12.14
N THR A 900 -33.48 -17.62 -12.02
CA THR A 900 -34.20 -16.33 -11.97
C THR A 900 -35.68 -16.63 -11.75
N ALA A 901 -36.17 -16.37 -10.53
CA ALA A 901 -37.57 -16.26 -10.08
C ALA A 901 -37.87 -17.15 -8.86
N ALA A 902 -37.54 -16.62 -7.68
CA ALA A 902 -38.25 -16.90 -6.43
C ALA A 902 -37.99 -15.76 -5.44
N GLN A 903 -38.38 -14.54 -5.83
CA GLN A 903 -38.89 -13.61 -4.82
C GLN A 903 -40.27 -14.14 -4.38
N ASP A 904 -40.52 -14.04 -3.08
CA ASP A 904 -41.81 -14.22 -2.40
C ASP A 904 -42.37 -15.65 -2.27
N SER A 905 -41.91 -16.36 -1.22
CA SER A 905 -42.84 -17.09 -0.32
C SER A 905 -42.17 -17.49 1.00
N HIS A 906 -41.88 -16.53 1.88
CA HIS A 906 -41.71 -16.83 3.30
C HIS A 906 -43.07 -17.25 3.86
N THR A 907 -43.38 -18.55 3.79
CA THR A 907 -44.49 -19.12 4.54
C THR A 907 -44.04 -19.22 6.00
N PHE A 908 -44.63 -18.37 6.85
CA PHE A 908 -44.27 -18.26 8.26
C PHE A 908 -44.50 -19.59 9.00
N GLN A 909 -43.56 -19.91 9.87
CA GLN A 909 -43.55 -21.11 10.69
C GLN A 909 -44.41 -20.86 11.94
N THR A 910 -45.35 -21.77 12.24
CA THR A 910 -46.25 -21.63 13.38
C THR A 910 -45.51 -21.86 14.71
N VAL A 911 -46.12 -21.50 15.85
CA VAL A 911 -45.55 -21.75 17.20
C VAL A 911 -45.16 -23.22 17.37
N GLU A 912 -45.96 -24.13 16.81
CA GLU A 912 -45.73 -25.57 16.82
C GLU A 912 -44.48 -25.99 16.00
N PHE A 913 -44.12 -25.21 14.97
CA PHE A 913 -42.88 -25.46 14.21
C PHE A 913 -41.66 -25.16 15.07
N TYR A 914 -41.58 -23.98 15.69
CA TYR A 914 -40.44 -23.62 16.54
C TYR A 914 -40.30 -24.58 17.72
N GLN A 915 -41.43 -25.00 18.30
CA GLN A 915 -41.47 -26.00 19.36
C GLN A 915 -40.87 -27.34 18.90
N ALA A 916 -41.36 -27.90 17.79
CA ALA A 916 -40.98 -29.25 17.37
C ALA A 916 -39.64 -29.33 16.64
N LYS A 917 -39.31 -28.34 15.80
CA LYS A 917 -38.15 -28.38 14.90
C LYS A 917 -36.94 -27.61 15.40
N VAL A 918 -37.12 -26.65 16.31
CA VAL A 918 -36.01 -25.87 16.90
C VAL A 918 -35.81 -26.28 18.35
N TYR A 919 -36.80 -26.07 19.23
CA TYR A 919 -36.65 -26.27 20.68
C TYR A 919 -36.43 -27.73 21.08
N PHE A 920 -37.38 -28.62 20.78
CA PHE A 920 -37.23 -30.05 21.13
C PHE A 920 -36.06 -30.69 20.41
N LYS A 921 -35.85 -30.36 19.12
CA LYS A 921 -34.72 -30.90 18.38
C LYS A 921 -33.37 -30.48 18.99
N PHE A 922 -33.26 -29.25 19.49
CA PHE A 922 -32.06 -28.76 20.16
C PHE A 922 -31.82 -29.47 21.49
N LEU A 923 -32.85 -29.59 22.34
CA LEU A 923 -32.77 -30.33 23.61
C LEU A 923 -32.45 -31.81 23.41
N ASP A 924 -33.10 -32.46 22.43
CA ASP A 924 -32.87 -33.86 22.10
C ASP A 924 -31.42 -34.08 21.65
N THR A 925 -30.88 -33.15 20.84
CA THR A 925 -29.48 -33.21 20.39
C THR A 925 -28.51 -33.01 21.56
N VAL A 926 -28.76 -32.03 22.43
CA VAL A 926 -27.93 -31.81 23.63
C VAL A 926 -27.95 -33.03 24.55
N THR A 927 -29.12 -33.64 24.74
CA THR A 927 -29.30 -34.85 25.56
C THR A 927 -28.56 -36.05 24.96
N GLU A 928 -28.63 -36.24 23.64
CA GLU A 928 -27.93 -37.31 22.93
C GLU A 928 -26.40 -37.14 23.01
N GLU A 929 -25.91 -35.91 22.79
CA GLU A 929 -24.49 -35.59 22.81
C GLU A 929 -23.88 -35.73 24.22
N LEU A 930 -24.53 -35.19 25.25
CA LEU A 930 -24.11 -35.37 26.65
C LEU A 930 -24.19 -36.85 27.07
N GLY A 931 -25.19 -37.57 26.57
CA GLY A 931 -25.36 -39.00 26.82
C GLY A 931 -24.30 -39.87 26.16
N ARG A 932 -23.73 -39.52 25.01
CA ARG A 932 -22.82 -40.39 24.26
C ARG A 932 -21.60 -40.87 25.07
N ARG A 933 -21.08 -40.03 25.97
CA ARG A 933 -19.90 -40.33 26.81
C ARG A 933 -20.26 -40.74 28.23
N PHE A 934 -21.34 -40.18 28.79
CA PHE A 934 -21.66 -40.30 30.23
C PHE A 934 -22.93 -41.12 30.53
N LYS A 935 -23.64 -41.63 29.53
CA LYS A 935 -24.84 -42.47 29.76
C LYS A 935 -24.43 -43.87 30.22
N VAL A 936 -25.02 -44.30 31.33
CA VAL A 936 -24.71 -45.57 32.02
C VAL A 936 -25.37 -46.79 31.35
N ASP A 937 -26.01 -46.60 30.20
CA ASP A 937 -26.76 -47.64 29.49
C ASP A 937 -25.82 -48.56 28.71
N GLY A 938 -24.90 -49.27 29.38
CA GLY A 938 -24.29 -50.57 29.01
C GLY A 938 -23.70 -50.79 27.61
N THR A 939 -23.67 -49.81 26.72
CA THR A 939 -23.44 -49.97 25.27
C THR A 939 -22.06 -49.48 24.83
N MET A 940 -21.42 -48.59 25.61
CA MET A 940 -20.06 -48.11 25.35
C MET A 940 -19.03 -48.80 26.26
N PRO A 941 -17.97 -49.43 25.71
CA PRO A 941 -16.93 -50.11 26.48
C PRO A 941 -16.25 -49.20 27.51
N THR A 942 -16.00 -47.94 27.14
CA THR A 942 -15.29 -46.95 27.95
C THR A 942 -16.04 -46.61 29.24
N GLY A 943 -17.36 -46.46 29.19
CA GLY A 943 -18.18 -46.18 30.39
C GLY A 943 -18.19 -47.34 31.38
N LYS A 944 -18.21 -48.58 30.87
CA LYS A 944 -18.10 -49.79 31.72
C LYS A 944 -16.74 -49.85 32.44
N ILE A 945 -15.65 -49.63 31.72
CA ILE A 945 -14.29 -49.63 32.29
C ILE A 945 -14.14 -48.55 33.37
N LEU A 946 -14.59 -47.33 33.07
CA LEU A 946 -14.54 -46.19 33.98
C LEU A 946 -15.36 -46.46 35.27
N GLN A 947 -16.54 -47.06 35.15
CA GLN A 947 -17.35 -47.48 36.29
C GLN A 947 -16.73 -48.65 37.07
N SER A 948 -16.13 -49.62 36.36
CA SER A 948 -15.44 -50.77 36.95
C SER A 948 -14.21 -50.36 37.76
N ILE A 949 -13.49 -49.30 37.36
CA ILE A 949 -12.37 -48.77 38.15
C ILE A 949 -12.89 -48.03 39.40
N HIS A 950 -13.97 -47.26 39.26
CA HIS A 950 -14.56 -46.56 40.40
C HIS A 950 -15.11 -47.51 41.47
N SER A 951 -15.69 -48.65 41.08
CA SER A 951 -16.18 -49.66 42.03
C SER A 951 -15.07 -50.32 42.86
N LEU A 952 -13.79 -50.16 42.48
CA LEU A 952 -12.64 -50.56 43.31
C LEU A 952 -12.44 -49.65 44.55
N THR A 953 -13.15 -48.51 44.67
CA THR A 953 -12.94 -47.53 45.75
C THR A 953 -13.97 -47.54 46.88
N VAL A 954 -15.01 -48.36 46.78
CA VAL A 954 -16.16 -48.35 47.72
C VAL A 954 -15.79 -49.02 49.05
N HIS A 955 -16.02 -48.32 50.18
CA HIS A 955 -15.32 -48.60 51.44
C HIS A 955 -16.12 -49.31 52.56
N ASP A 956 -17.39 -49.63 52.38
CA ASP A 956 -18.17 -50.31 53.43
C ASP A 956 -18.47 -51.77 53.04
N ASN A 957 -17.87 -52.72 53.76
CA ASN A 957 -18.02 -54.18 53.58
C ASN A 957 -17.55 -54.75 52.23
N TRP A 958 -16.30 -54.47 51.85
CA TRP A 958 -15.63 -55.13 50.71
C TRP A 958 -15.73 -56.66 50.79
N ASP A 959 -15.51 -57.28 51.96
CA ASP A 959 -15.58 -58.75 52.10
C ASP A 959 -17.00 -59.32 51.88
N ALA A 960 -18.06 -58.63 52.34
CA ALA A 960 -19.45 -59.14 52.22
C ALA A 960 -20.06 -58.91 50.83
N SER A 961 -19.61 -57.88 50.11
CA SER A 961 -20.01 -57.61 48.72
C SER A 961 -19.31 -58.54 47.70
N TRP A 962 -18.13 -59.05 48.07
CA TRP A 962 -17.35 -59.98 47.25
C TRP A 962 -17.85 -61.42 47.31
N GLU A 963 -18.24 -61.91 48.49
CA GLU A 963 -18.74 -63.29 48.68
C GLU A 963 -20.16 -63.52 48.12
N ASN A 964 -20.97 -62.46 48.02
CA ASN A 964 -22.35 -62.53 47.49
C ASN A 964 -22.44 -62.38 45.95
N GLY A 965 -21.31 -62.32 45.23
CA GLY A 965 -21.23 -62.45 43.77
C GLY A 965 -21.85 -61.32 42.94
N THR A 966 -22.28 -60.21 43.56
CA THR A 966 -23.07 -59.19 42.85
C THR A 966 -22.23 -58.20 42.03
N TYR A 967 -20.94 -58.03 42.35
CA TYR A 967 -20.06 -57.08 41.64
C TYR A 967 -18.59 -57.51 41.46
N GLY A 968 -18.14 -58.64 42.04
CA GLY A 968 -16.69 -58.91 42.15
C GLY A 968 -15.99 -59.53 40.94
N HIS A 969 -16.53 -60.61 40.36
CA HIS A 969 -15.86 -61.33 39.27
C HIS A 969 -15.96 -60.67 37.89
N PRO A 970 -17.12 -60.11 37.46
CA PRO A 970 -17.24 -59.49 36.13
C PRO A 970 -16.43 -58.20 36.01
N THR A 971 -16.29 -57.45 37.11
CA THR A 971 -15.54 -56.20 37.18
C THR A 971 -14.04 -56.45 37.04
N ILE A 972 -13.48 -57.41 37.78
CA ILE A 972 -12.06 -57.78 37.65
C ILE A 972 -11.77 -58.31 36.25
N HIS A 973 -12.61 -59.19 35.73
CA HIS A 973 -12.43 -59.73 34.37
C HIS A 973 -12.46 -58.61 33.31
N THR A 974 -13.41 -57.67 33.41
CA THR A 974 -13.49 -56.53 32.48
C THR A 974 -12.24 -55.64 32.57
N LEU A 975 -11.66 -55.48 33.76
CA LEU A 975 -10.46 -54.68 33.97
C LEU A 975 -9.21 -55.42 33.50
N CYS A 976 -9.05 -56.70 33.83
CA CYS A 976 -7.93 -57.52 33.41
C CYS A 976 -7.89 -57.69 31.89
N ASP A 977 -9.05 -57.91 31.25
CA ASP A 977 -9.18 -57.92 29.79
C ASP A 977 -8.75 -56.59 29.16
N PHE A 978 -9.15 -55.46 29.76
CA PHE A 978 -8.83 -54.15 29.23
C PHE A 978 -7.34 -53.78 29.42
N TYR A 979 -6.77 -54.14 30.57
CA TYR A 979 -5.38 -53.82 30.93
C TYR A 979 -4.37 -54.89 30.51
N GLY A 980 -4.81 -56.02 29.94
CA GLY A 980 -3.94 -57.12 29.52
C GLY A 980 -3.27 -57.84 30.69
N VAL A 981 -3.91 -57.88 31.85
CA VAL A 981 -3.38 -58.55 33.05
C VAL A 981 -3.63 -60.05 32.93
N GLU A 982 -2.58 -60.85 32.75
CA GLU A 982 -2.67 -62.29 32.49
C GLU A 982 -3.19 -63.10 33.71
N GLU A 983 -2.98 -62.62 34.95
CA GLU A 983 -3.40 -63.30 36.18
C GLU A 983 -4.42 -62.48 37.01
N GLU A 984 -5.72 -62.71 36.78
CA GLU A 984 -6.81 -62.07 37.54
C GLU A 984 -6.70 -62.26 39.06
N GLN A 985 -6.14 -63.39 39.48
CA GLN A 985 -5.99 -63.76 40.89
C GLN A 985 -4.95 -62.89 41.61
N GLN A 986 -3.95 -62.38 40.88
CA GLN A 986 -2.93 -61.49 41.42
C GLN A 986 -3.53 -60.14 41.80
N LEU A 987 -4.27 -59.50 40.87
CA LEU A 987 -4.96 -58.23 41.12
C LEU A 987 -5.95 -58.34 42.29
N LYS A 988 -6.69 -59.45 42.34
CA LYS A 988 -7.63 -59.74 43.44
C LYS A 988 -6.94 -59.81 44.80
N THR A 989 -5.74 -60.40 44.86
CA THR A 989 -4.96 -60.51 46.10
C THR A 989 -4.36 -59.17 46.51
N GLU A 990 -3.81 -58.42 45.55
CA GLU A 990 -3.27 -57.08 45.76
C GLU A 990 -4.33 -56.11 46.31
N LEU A 991 -5.52 -56.05 45.69
CA LEU A 991 -6.64 -55.23 46.16
C LEU A 991 -7.07 -55.61 47.58
N LYS A 992 -7.20 -56.92 47.88
CA LYS A 992 -7.60 -57.38 49.21
C LYS A 992 -6.59 -56.93 50.28
N VAL A 993 -5.30 -57.15 50.05
CA VAL A 993 -4.23 -56.74 50.98
C VAL A 993 -4.20 -55.22 51.13
N PHE A 994 -4.34 -54.47 50.03
CA PHE A 994 -4.32 -53.02 50.03
C PHE A 994 -5.46 -52.41 50.86
N HIS A 995 -6.71 -52.84 50.62
CA HIS A 995 -7.88 -52.31 51.34
C HIS A 995 -7.91 -52.70 52.82
N THR A 996 -7.45 -53.92 53.19
CA THR A 996 -7.34 -54.32 54.60
C THR A 996 -6.27 -53.49 55.35
N THR A 997 -5.20 -53.10 54.66
CA THR A 997 -4.03 -52.43 55.29
C THR A 997 -4.20 -50.92 55.41
N PHE A 998 -4.63 -50.23 54.35
CA PHE A 998 -4.55 -48.77 54.25
C PHE A 998 -5.87 -48.03 54.43
N LYS A 999 -7.00 -48.74 54.43
CA LYS A 999 -8.36 -48.18 54.58
C LYS A 999 -8.64 -46.88 53.80
N SER A 1000 -8.22 -46.80 52.54
CA SER A 1000 -8.36 -45.61 51.68
C SER A 1000 -9.67 -45.59 50.87
N SER A 1001 -10.47 -44.53 50.96
CA SER A 1001 -11.83 -44.42 50.38
C SER A 1001 -11.93 -43.80 48.98
N GLY A 1002 -10.80 -43.53 48.29
CA GLY A 1002 -10.85 -42.94 46.96
C GLY A 1002 -9.54 -43.04 46.17
N MET A 1003 -9.62 -42.98 44.84
CA MET A 1003 -8.49 -43.21 43.92
C MET A 1003 -7.27 -42.33 44.22
N ARG A 1004 -7.50 -41.05 44.54
CA ARG A 1004 -6.43 -40.09 44.88
C ARG A 1004 -5.73 -40.45 46.20
N SER A 1005 -6.47 -40.94 47.19
CA SER A 1005 -5.91 -41.45 48.45
C SER A 1005 -5.14 -42.75 48.24
N MET A 1006 -5.63 -43.65 47.37
CA MET A 1006 -4.91 -44.86 46.99
C MET A 1006 -3.58 -44.54 46.31
N LEU A 1007 -3.59 -43.63 45.32
CA LEU A 1007 -2.41 -43.17 44.58
C LEU A 1007 -1.36 -42.49 45.48
N SER A 1008 -1.79 -41.59 46.37
CA SER A 1008 -0.88 -40.93 47.33
C SER A 1008 -0.28 -41.93 48.32
N THR A 1009 -1.10 -42.84 48.86
CA THR A 1009 -0.61 -43.89 49.77
C THR A 1009 0.43 -44.78 49.09
N LEU A 1010 0.15 -45.26 47.86
CA LEU A 1010 1.10 -46.09 47.10
C LEU A 1010 2.40 -45.35 46.78
N LYS A 1011 2.33 -44.04 46.52
CA LYS A 1011 3.50 -43.19 46.28
C LYS A 1011 4.35 -43.03 47.55
N GLU A 1012 3.73 -42.77 48.69
CA GLU A 1012 4.41 -42.56 49.97
C GLU A 1012 5.02 -43.86 50.52
N THR A 1013 4.40 -45.02 50.25
CA THR A 1013 4.85 -46.32 50.76
C THR A 1013 5.76 -47.09 49.79
N ASN A 1014 6.20 -46.51 48.69
CA ASN A 1014 6.96 -47.20 47.62
C ASN A 1014 6.24 -48.47 47.13
N GLY A 1015 4.90 -48.41 47.05
CA GLY A 1015 4.00 -49.55 46.88
C GLY A 1015 4.12 -50.29 45.53
N GLN A 1016 4.93 -49.80 44.60
CA GLN A 1016 5.14 -50.41 43.28
C GLN A 1016 5.77 -51.80 43.33
N GLN A 1017 6.57 -52.11 44.36
CA GLN A 1017 7.12 -53.45 44.54
C GLN A 1017 6.11 -54.44 45.14
N VAL A 1018 5.08 -53.95 45.83
CA VAL A 1018 4.13 -54.75 46.61
C VAL A 1018 2.79 -54.91 45.89
N PHE A 1019 2.37 -53.90 45.12
CA PHE A 1019 1.11 -53.86 44.38
C PHE A 1019 1.34 -53.44 42.91
N PRO A 1020 2.16 -54.19 42.15
CA PRO A 1020 2.57 -53.79 40.79
C PRO A 1020 1.39 -53.65 39.84
N THR A 1021 0.44 -54.57 39.87
CA THR A 1021 -0.72 -54.58 38.98
C THR A 1021 -1.70 -53.45 39.34
N LEU A 1022 -1.91 -53.21 40.63
CA LEU A 1022 -2.71 -52.08 41.10
C LEU A 1022 -2.11 -50.73 40.71
N VAL A 1023 -0.79 -50.58 40.83
CA VAL A 1023 -0.07 -49.35 40.44
C VAL A 1023 -0.16 -49.09 38.93
N GLU A 1024 -0.03 -50.13 38.11
CA GLU A 1024 -0.17 -50.02 36.66
C GLU A 1024 -1.59 -49.59 36.25
N MET A 1025 -2.62 -50.20 36.84
CA MET A 1025 -4.01 -49.82 36.59
C MET A 1025 -4.33 -48.39 37.03
N LEU A 1026 -3.88 -47.99 38.23
CA LEU A 1026 -4.07 -46.64 38.74
C LEU A 1026 -3.31 -45.58 37.94
N ARG A 1027 -2.15 -45.93 37.39
CA ARG A 1027 -1.41 -45.08 36.45
C ARG A 1027 -2.21 -44.86 35.17
N VAL A 1028 -2.75 -45.92 34.55
CA VAL A 1028 -3.54 -45.73 33.34
C VAL A 1028 -4.81 -44.94 33.66
N TYR A 1029 -5.48 -45.22 34.79
CA TYR A 1029 -6.62 -44.42 35.26
C TYR A 1029 -6.28 -42.92 35.37
N ALA A 1030 -5.13 -42.59 35.97
CA ALA A 1030 -4.66 -41.20 36.10
C ALA A 1030 -4.37 -40.51 34.75
N THR A 1031 -4.20 -41.29 33.67
CA THR A 1031 -4.00 -40.79 32.30
C THR A 1031 -5.28 -40.76 31.45
N LEU A 1032 -6.41 -41.29 31.94
CA LEU A 1032 -7.66 -41.28 31.19
C LEU A 1032 -8.26 -39.87 31.17
N PRO A 1033 -8.49 -39.28 29.99
CA PRO A 1033 -9.10 -37.96 29.91
C PRO A 1033 -10.58 -38.08 30.28
N VAL A 1034 -10.99 -37.50 31.41
CA VAL A 1034 -12.41 -37.37 31.78
C VAL A 1034 -13.04 -36.23 30.97
N SER A 1035 -12.39 -35.07 30.95
CA SER A 1035 -12.77 -33.86 30.18
C SER A 1035 -11.75 -32.72 30.31
N THR A 1036 -10.55 -32.97 30.82
CA THR A 1036 -9.61 -31.91 31.22
C THR A 1036 -9.01 -31.19 30.00
N ALA A 1037 -9.60 -30.04 29.67
CA ALA A 1037 -9.15 -29.13 28.62
C ALA A 1037 -7.66 -28.72 28.74
N THR A 1038 -7.06 -28.85 29.93
CA THR A 1038 -5.61 -28.64 30.16
C THR A 1038 -4.77 -29.59 29.31
N VAL A 1039 -5.13 -30.88 29.24
CA VAL A 1039 -4.40 -31.91 28.48
C VAL A 1039 -4.53 -31.66 26.97
N GLU A 1040 -5.71 -31.26 26.49
CA GLU A 1040 -5.94 -30.95 25.06
C GLU A 1040 -5.43 -29.57 24.64
N ARG A 1041 -5.35 -28.58 25.54
CA ARG A 1041 -4.65 -27.30 25.29
C ARG A 1041 -3.16 -27.51 25.08
N SER A 1042 -2.53 -28.46 25.79
CA SER A 1042 -1.16 -28.90 25.49
C SER A 1042 -1.04 -29.49 24.08
N PHE A 1043 -2.00 -30.30 23.63
CA PHE A 1043 -2.02 -30.83 22.25
C PHE A 1043 -2.18 -29.74 21.18
N SER A 1044 -2.98 -28.69 21.44
CA SER A 1044 -3.12 -27.55 20.53
C SER A 1044 -1.84 -26.70 20.41
N LYS A 1045 -1.16 -26.44 21.54
CA LYS A 1045 0.16 -25.77 21.53
C LYS A 1045 1.23 -26.63 20.85
N MET A 1046 1.21 -27.95 21.08
CA MET A 1046 2.07 -28.90 20.36
C MET A 1046 1.82 -28.89 18.85
N ARG A 1047 0.57 -28.76 18.39
CA ARG A 1047 0.24 -28.68 16.95
C ARG A 1047 0.75 -27.38 16.31
N LEU A 1048 0.64 -26.24 17.00
CA LEU A 1048 1.19 -24.95 16.58
C LEU A 1048 2.72 -25.02 16.45
N ILE A 1049 3.39 -25.59 17.45
CA ILE A 1049 4.85 -25.74 17.48
C ILE A 1049 5.33 -26.76 16.43
N LYS A 1050 4.64 -27.90 16.27
CA LYS A 1050 4.91 -28.94 15.27
C LYS A 1050 4.75 -28.45 13.82
N ASN A 1051 3.88 -27.46 13.59
CA ASN A 1051 3.66 -26.89 12.26
C ASN A 1051 4.56 -25.69 11.94
N GLN A 1052 4.96 -24.87 12.93
CA GLN A 1052 5.76 -23.66 12.68
C GLN A 1052 7.27 -23.81 12.96
N LEU A 1053 7.69 -24.66 13.90
CA LEU A 1053 9.09 -24.71 14.37
C LEU A 1053 9.88 -25.94 13.91
N ARG A 1054 9.24 -26.85 13.14
CA ARG A 1054 9.85 -28.11 12.69
C ARG A 1054 11.07 -27.92 11.77
N SER A 1055 11.25 -26.74 11.16
CA SER A 1055 12.41 -26.44 10.31
C SER A 1055 13.60 -25.81 11.05
N LEU A 1056 13.47 -25.44 12.33
CA LEU A 1056 14.43 -24.54 13.00
C LEU A 1056 14.99 -25.02 14.35
N CYS A 1057 14.53 -26.14 14.93
CA CYS A 1057 14.99 -26.62 16.24
C CYS A 1057 15.21 -28.14 16.31
N SER A 1058 16.20 -28.59 17.10
CA SER A 1058 16.47 -30.00 17.39
C SER A 1058 15.41 -30.61 18.34
N GLU A 1059 15.14 -31.91 18.21
CA GLU A 1059 14.06 -32.59 18.96
C GLU A 1059 14.21 -32.51 20.48
N GLU A 1060 15.44 -32.47 21.00
CA GLU A 1060 15.74 -32.49 22.43
C GLU A 1060 15.33 -31.17 23.12
N ARG A 1061 15.74 -30.03 22.55
CA ARG A 1061 15.37 -28.69 23.05
C ARG A 1061 13.86 -28.44 22.97
N LEU A 1062 13.21 -29.00 21.95
CA LEU A 1062 11.75 -28.93 21.82
C LEU A 1062 11.07 -29.71 22.95
N SER A 1063 11.61 -30.86 23.33
CA SER A 1063 11.08 -31.72 24.39
C SER A 1063 11.23 -31.05 25.77
N ASP A 1064 12.38 -30.44 26.05
CA ASP A 1064 12.63 -29.71 27.30
C ASP A 1064 11.71 -28.48 27.45
N LEU A 1065 11.55 -27.70 26.38
CA LEU A 1065 10.65 -26.54 26.36
C LEU A 1065 9.18 -26.96 26.51
N LEU A 1066 8.80 -28.13 25.99
CA LEU A 1066 7.47 -28.70 26.20
C LEU A 1066 7.26 -29.07 27.66
N LEU A 1067 8.24 -29.72 28.30
CA LEU A 1067 8.17 -30.09 29.71
C LEU A 1067 8.02 -28.86 30.61
N ILE A 1068 8.84 -27.82 30.38
CA ILE A 1068 8.78 -26.55 31.12
C ILE A 1068 7.44 -25.82 30.88
N ALA A 1069 6.86 -25.92 29.68
CA ALA A 1069 5.59 -25.29 29.36
C ALA A 1069 4.38 -26.02 29.95
N ILE A 1070 4.46 -27.34 30.14
CA ILE A 1070 3.43 -28.18 30.75
C ILE A 1070 3.50 -28.05 32.28
N GLU A 1071 4.71 -28.13 32.85
CA GLU A 1071 4.98 -28.12 34.29
C GLU A 1071 5.37 -26.74 34.82
N ARG A 1072 4.63 -25.69 34.42
CA ARG A 1072 4.92 -24.29 34.82
C ARG A 1072 4.87 -24.04 36.33
N ASP A 1073 4.21 -24.93 37.06
CA ASP A 1073 3.98 -24.81 38.49
C ASP A 1073 5.11 -25.49 39.31
N ILE A 1074 6.10 -26.11 38.65
CA ILE A 1074 7.29 -26.69 39.31
C ILE A 1074 8.40 -25.61 39.38
N PRO A 1075 8.85 -25.20 40.58
CA PRO A 1075 9.95 -24.25 40.71
C PRO A 1075 11.26 -24.87 40.22
N VAL A 1076 11.90 -24.23 39.24
CA VAL A 1076 13.22 -24.62 38.74
C VAL A 1076 14.28 -23.96 39.64
N ASP A 1077 14.96 -24.78 40.43
CA ASP A 1077 15.98 -24.29 41.36
C ASP A 1077 17.29 -24.00 40.58
N HIS A 1078 17.71 -22.74 40.55
CA HIS A 1078 18.85 -22.28 39.75
C HIS A 1078 20.20 -22.32 40.49
N SER A 1079 20.26 -22.88 41.70
CA SER A 1079 21.46 -22.87 42.54
C SER A 1079 22.34 -24.13 42.38
N SER A 1080 22.85 -24.40 41.18
CA SER A 1080 24.11 -25.17 41.03
C SER A 1080 24.63 -25.04 39.62
N GLY A 1081 25.65 -24.20 39.44
CA GLY A 1081 26.34 -24.02 38.18
C GLY A 1081 27.24 -25.22 37.85
N GLU A 1082 26.67 -26.27 37.26
CA GLU A 1082 27.39 -27.24 36.42
C GLU A 1082 26.48 -27.65 35.25
N ALA A 1083 26.61 -26.92 34.14
CA ALA A 1083 26.06 -27.38 32.86
C ALA A 1083 26.93 -28.53 32.35
N ARG A 1084 26.51 -29.78 32.61
CA ARG A 1084 26.84 -30.98 31.81
C ARG A 1084 25.96 -32.17 32.22
N ASN A 1085 25.34 -32.79 31.21
CA ASN A 1085 24.65 -34.07 31.20
C ASN A 1085 23.18 -34.09 31.66
N LEU A 1086 22.28 -33.64 30.78
CA LEU A 1086 20.96 -34.26 30.64
C LEU A 1086 21.18 -35.67 30.05
N GLN A 1087 21.46 -36.65 30.91
CA GLN A 1087 21.25 -38.05 30.57
C GLN A 1087 19.77 -38.38 30.78
N VAL A 1088 19.08 -38.56 29.67
CA VAL A 1088 17.79 -39.25 29.60
C VAL A 1088 17.97 -40.66 30.15
N GLY A 1089 17.28 -40.94 31.25
CA GLY A 1089 17.06 -42.29 31.80
C GLY A 1089 15.77 -42.29 32.61
N GLY A 1090 14.65 -42.64 32.00
CA GLY A 1090 13.36 -42.81 32.72
C GLY A 1090 13.28 -44.16 33.46
N PRO A 1091 12.10 -44.56 33.97
CA PRO A 1091 10.93 -43.79 34.38
C PRO A 1091 10.61 -43.95 35.89
N TRP A 1092 9.92 -43.00 36.51
CA TRP A 1092 8.57 -43.08 37.12
C TRP A 1092 8.23 -41.71 37.72
#